data_AF-A0A941ZRN7-F1
#
_entry.id   AF-A0A941ZRN7-F1
#
_cell.length_a   1.000
_cell.length_b   1.000
_cell.length_c   1.000
_cell.angle_alpha   90.00
_cell.angle_beta   90.00
_cell.angle_gamma   90.00
#
_symmetry.space_group_name_H-M   'P 1'
#
loop_
_entity.id
_entity.type
_entity.pdbx_description
1 polymer ?
#
loop_
_entity_poly.entity_id
_entity_poly.type
_entity_poly.pdbx_seq_one_letter_code
_entity_poly.pdbx_strand_id
1 'polypeptide(L)'
;MLGVWYALLLATPVMLLIPFQDDSGLKTAGWLGGYLAGVAVHVYELIKVSMLWLVPGMLFSLMMQRSSIQRGAVVAVSGCFFAGWAILPAMGWNEVREVLFALPGLAAGIWVGERSHRIERLGAMAPGARREVIEPVAPVSPSRPVSPHEFVAPIVPTQSKTAHVAGQVASLILGVAALLSLIDFPDWRIGIALGLSAYVATLMFRPWAWLVVIPAALPLLDLAPWTGRFFWDEFDLLMLATLGVALWQGQFRLSVWTVPKLAGLMGLFILFWAASLLVGLFPLQTLDANAFSAYWSHYNSLRLGKGLLWGLVFYGLVRSQPESTNAFARLSLGMALGVVGVSVWALWEQALFAGAATTADYRVTAGFSSMHTGGGHFEAYVVIALPFAWGLFFSLRNAFYRALAGASFLLGAYALFSTVARGGLIALGVALLILVLGTWWARHKQTGRRAGFAMPLAMGVLTIIVMVVGVSSVFWKQRLEQTGADAGIRFRHWAEVLSLQDSGVVTALFGQGLGTLPATNLLSQLPDQAGNYRYASEGDNRYLVLNSAGGLYMAQRVAPHPAETLRLEMSVRAPSTQAGLEASLCEKNLFNSRQCQWLKADFKPGQTEWQHFMQTFNSGEVGAGNVLTRRPVQFSLYNPVPGTVVEVDQVRLLDGRGEDLLRNGDFANGGDYWFFKSGDHLFWHAKNLWVHLLFEQGWLGAVSFTLILILALVRLGRTVARGALQSTVLLASTGAWIIVGGVDSLVDAPRLALLVYGLLFIGAAWGAAPRVHASRPRRRHHHRPHG
;
A
#
# COMPACT_ATOMS: atom_id res chain seq x y z
N MET A 1 6.28 -22.13 27.92
CA MET A 1 6.34 -21.11 26.84
C MET A 1 5.06 -20.28 26.70
N LEU A 2 3.85 -20.78 27.01
CA LEU A 2 2.65 -19.91 27.02
C LEU A 2 2.74 -18.80 28.09
N GLY A 3 3.29 -19.06 29.27
CA GLY A 3 3.24 -18.14 30.42
C GLY A 3 3.93 -16.77 30.24
N VAL A 4 5.10 -16.69 29.59
CA VAL A 4 5.85 -15.42 29.45
C VAL A 4 5.19 -14.49 28.40
N TRP A 5 4.65 -15.07 27.33
CA TRP A 5 3.93 -14.31 26.31
C TRP A 5 2.52 -13.95 26.75
N TYR A 6 1.85 -14.82 27.52
CA TYR A 6 0.63 -14.45 28.23
C TYR A 6 0.92 -13.35 29.25
N ALA A 7 2.08 -13.34 29.93
CA ALA A 7 2.46 -12.25 30.83
C ALA A 7 2.69 -10.92 30.09
N LEU A 8 3.24 -10.93 28.87
CA LEU A 8 3.36 -9.73 28.02
C LEU A 8 2.01 -9.29 27.42
N LEU A 9 1.13 -10.23 27.04
CA LEU A 9 -0.25 -9.94 26.67
C LEU A 9 -1.12 -9.50 27.87
N LEU A 10 -0.79 -9.93 29.09
CA LEU A 10 -1.37 -9.50 30.36
C LEU A 10 -0.73 -8.22 30.89
N ALA A 11 0.45 -7.82 30.38
CA ALA A 11 1.01 -6.50 30.63
C ALA A 11 0.25 -5.42 29.86
N THR A 12 -0.48 -5.78 28.79
CA THR A 12 -1.35 -4.86 28.04
C THR A 12 -2.36 -4.12 28.93
N PRO A 13 -3.18 -4.78 29.78
CA PRO A 13 -4.03 -4.06 30.72
C PRO A 13 -3.25 -3.24 31.75
N VAL A 14 -2.05 -3.66 32.17
CA VAL A 14 -1.20 -2.87 33.08
C VAL A 14 -0.66 -1.61 32.38
N MET A 15 -0.26 -1.69 31.12
CA MET A 15 0.21 -0.55 30.30
C MET A 15 -0.91 0.43 29.93
N LEU A 16 -2.14 -0.07 29.82
CA LEU A 16 -3.36 0.75 29.70
C LEU A 16 -3.75 1.43 31.02
N LEU A 17 -3.15 1.00 32.14
CA LEU A 17 -3.42 1.50 33.49
C LEU A 17 -2.26 2.33 34.07
N ILE A 18 -1.27 2.73 33.26
CA ILE A 18 -0.22 3.66 33.70
C ILE A 18 -0.60 5.06 33.15
N PRO A 19 -0.75 6.08 34.01
CA PRO A 19 -1.06 7.42 33.55
C PRO A 19 0.18 8.07 32.92
N PHE A 20 0.11 8.42 31.64
CA PHE A 20 1.18 9.12 30.93
C PHE A 20 0.70 10.55 30.64
N GLN A 21 1.21 11.53 31.38
CA GLN A 21 1.08 12.96 31.08
C GLN A 21 2.43 13.48 30.59
N ASP A 22 2.41 14.35 29.58
CA ASP A 22 3.61 14.88 28.91
C ASP A 22 4.35 15.95 29.72
N ASP A 23 3.80 16.43 30.86
CA ASP A 23 4.44 17.44 31.68
C ASP A 23 4.89 16.92 33.05
N SER A 24 6.16 17.23 33.33
CA SER A 24 6.97 16.85 34.49
C SER A 24 6.30 16.99 35.87
N GLY A 25 6.53 15.99 36.72
CA GLY A 25 6.55 16.15 38.19
C GLY A 25 5.34 15.60 38.94
N LEU A 26 5.58 14.59 39.78
CA LEU A 26 4.63 14.04 40.77
C LEU A 26 3.83 15.12 41.52
N LYS A 27 2.54 15.29 41.20
CA LYS A 27 1.50 15.69 42.17
C LYS A 27 0.15 15.04 41.85
N THR A 28 -0.36 14.31 42.85
CA THR A 28 -1.64 13.62 42.88
C THR A 28 -2.78 14.55 43.30
N ALA A 29 -3.88 14.58 42.55
CA ALA A 29 -5.29 14.53 43.02
C ALA A 29 -6.25 14.97 41.89
N GLY A 30 -7.11 14.05 41.43
CA GLY A 30 -8.08 14.28 40.33
C GLY A 30 -8.24 13.12 39.35
N TRP A 31 -7.70 11.94 39.69
CA TRP A 31 -7.22 10.95 38.73
C TRP A 31 -8.27 10.04 38.08
N LEU A 32 -9.50 9.89 38.59
CA LEU A 32 -10.40 8.82 38.11
C LEU A 32 -11.32 9.20 36.94
N GLY A 33 -11.67 10.48 36.76
CA GLY A 33 -12.64 10.92 35.73
C GLY A 33 -12.06 11.00 34.32
N GLY A 34 -10.90 11.64 34.14
CA GLY A 34 -10.23 11.79 32.84
C GLY A 34 -9.41 10.57 32.39
N TYR A 35 -9.03 9.72 33.34
CA TYR A 35 -8.17 8.56 33.11
C TYR A 35 -8.84 7.45 32.29
N LEU A 36 -10.11 7.14 32.56
CA LEU A 36 -10.86 6.13 31.80
C LEU A 36 -11.16 6.57 30.35
N ALA A 37 -11.21 7.89 30.07
CA ALA A 37 -11.40 8.42 28.73
C ALA A 37 -10.10 8.43 27.89
N GLY A 38 -8.95 8.66 28.54
CA GLY A 38 -7.62 8.56 27.92
C GLY A 38 -7.24 7.14 27.47
N VAL A 39 -7.78 6.11 28.12
CA VAL A 39 -7.57 4.69 27.74
C VAL A 39 -7.98 4.45 26.28
N ALA A 40 -9.03 5.09 25.77
CA ALA A 40 -9.46 4.88 24.38
C ALA A 40 -8.42 5.36 23.35
N VAL A 41 -7.78 6.51 23.60
CA VAL A 41 -6.69 7.05 22.76
C VAL A 41 -5.45 6.18 22.87
N HIS A 42 -5.10 5.77 24.09
CA HIS A 42 -3.96 4.89 24.34
C HIS A 42 -4.12 3.54 23.67
N VAL A 43 -5.33 2.97 23.64
CA VAL A 43 -5.55 1.70 22.93
C VAL A 43 -5.63 1.90 21.41
N TYR A 44 -6.16 3.03 20.92
CA TYR A 44 -6.15 3.34 19.49
C TYR A 44 -4.70 3.46 18.95
N GLU A 45 -3.86 4.21 19.65
CA GLU A 45 -2.44 4.29 19.35
C GLU A 45 -1.74 2.94 19.57
N LEU A 46 -2.09 2.19 20.61
CA LEU A 46 -1.59 0.83 20.84
C LEU A 46 -1.88 -0.07 19.64
N ILE A 47 -3.11 -0.09 19.13
CA ILE A 47 -3.51 -0.89 17.97
C ILE A 47 -2.72 -0.41 16.75
N LYS A 48 -2.60 0.90 16.54
CA LYS A 48 -1.89 1.48 15.40
C LYS A 48 -0.40 1.14 15.41
N VAL A 49 0.28 1.36 16.53
CA VAL A 49 1.68 0.94 16.74
C VAL A 49 1.79 -0.58 16.61
N SER A 50 0.96 -1.35 17.33
CA SER A 50 0.98 -2.82 17.29
C SER A 50 0.79 -3.37 15.87
N MET A 51 -0.04 -2.76 15.04
CA MET A 51 -0.20 -3.16 13.63
C MET A 51 1.09 -2.99 12.83
N LEU A 52 1.82 -1.90 13.04
CA LEU A 52 3.13 -1.67 12.40
C LEU A 52 4.16 -2.72 12.83
N TRP A 53 4.05 -3.20 14.06
CA TRP A 53 4.97 -4.14 14.69
C TRP A 53 4.59 -5.61 14.56
N LEU A 54 3.39 -5.91 14.07
CA LEU A 54 2.93 -7.24 13.70
C LEU A 54 3.81 -7.87 12.64
N VAL A 55 4.19 -7.09 11.63
CA VAL A 55 5.06 -7.55 10.55
C VAL A 55 6.47 -7.86 11.08
N PRO A 56 7.18 -6.95 11.79
CA PRO A 56 8.42 -7.25 12.54
C PRO A 56 8.36 -8.48 13.45
N GLY A 57 7.27 -8.69 14.19
CA GLY A 57 7.12 -9.86 15.05
C GLY A 57 7.02 -11.16 14.26
N MET A 58 6.25 -11.15 13.17
CA MET A 58 6.15 -12.28 12.25
C MET A 58 7.52 -12.59 11.64
N LEU A 59 8.23 -11.56 11.26
CA LEU A 59 9.57 -11.63 10.72
C LEU A 59 10.60 -12.19 11.73
N PHE A 60 10.55 -11.77 13.01
CA PHE A 60 11.39 -12.29 14.09
C PHE A 60 11.23 -13.81 14.28
N SER A 61 9.99 -14.29 14.29
CA SER A 61 9.72 -15.74 14.40
C SER A 61 10.10 -16.50 13.13
N LEU A 62 10.03 -15.88 11.94
CA LEU A 62 10.51 -16.48 10.69
C LEU A 62 12.04 -16.66 10.66
N MET A 63 12.82 -15.81 11.35
CA MET A 63 14.29 -15.85 11.38
C MET A 63 14.88 -16.98 12.25
N MET A 64 14.28 -17.31 13.41
CA MET A 64 14.93 -18.16 14.42
C MET A 64 14.39 -19.60 14.50
N GLN A 65 15.28 -20.58 14.74
CA GLN A 65 14.88 -21.94 15.15
C GLN A 65 14.38 -21.93 16.60
N ARG A 66 13.39 -22.78 16.94
CA ARG A 66 12.69 -22.81 18.25
C ARG A 66 13.60 -22.79 19.49
N SER A 67 14.79 -23.38 19.42
CA SER A 67 15.80 -23.41 20.49
C SER A 67 16.67 -22.14 20.58
N SER A 68 16.73 -21.34 19.52
CA SER A 68 17.48 -20.09 19.44
C SER A 68 16.63 -18.87 19.78
N ILE A 69 15.30 -18.95 19.62
CA ILE A 69 14.35 -17.90 20.03
C ILE A 69 14.55 -17.50 21.50
N GLN A 70 14.85 -18.47 22.37
CA GLN A 70 15.06 -18.24 23.80
C GLN A 70 16.33 -17.42 24.10
N ARG A 71 17.42 -17.66 23.36
CA ARG A 71 18.69 -16.97 23.54
C ARG A 71 18.72 -15.62 22.81
N GLY A 72 18.15 -15.59 21.60
CA GLY A 72 18.03 -14.38 20.79
C GLY A 72 17.08 -13.35 21.36
N ALA A 73 15.95 -13.76 21.96
CA ALA A 73 15.04 -12.83 22.63
C ALA A 73 15.67 -12.19 23.87
N VAL A 74 16.43 -12.95 24.66
CA VAL A 74 17.15 -12.39 25.83
C VAL A 74 18.26 -11.43 25.38
N VAL A 75 19.01 -11.78 24.33
CA VAL A 75 20.06 -10.90 23.78
C VAL A 75 19.48 -9.66 23.08
N ALA A 76 18.36 -9.79 22.37
CA ALA A 76 17.67 -8.66 21.74
C ALA A 76 16.99 -7.76 22.76
N VAL A 77 16.34 -8.32 23.79
CA VAL A 77 15.77 -7.54 24.91
C VAL A 77 16.90 -6.85 25.68
N SER A 78 18.02 -7.52 25.93
CA SER A 78 19.18 -6.91 26.58
C SER A 78 19.83 -5.85 25.70
N GLY A 79 19.96 -6.09 24.39
CA GLY A 79 20.50 -5.14 23.41
C GLY A 79 19.61 -3.91 23.25
N CYS A 80 18.29 -4.08 23.17
CA CYS A 80 17.32 -2.98 23.18
C CYS A 80 17.28 -2.26 24.54
N PHE A 81 17.49 -2.97 25.65
CA PHE A 81 17.57 -2.37 26.98
C PHE A 81 18.83 -1.52 27.13
N PHE A 82 20.00 -1.99 26.68
CA PHE A 82 21.26 -1.23 26.72
C PHE A 82 21.32 -0.11 25.67
N ALA A 83 20.82 -0.33 24.45
CA ALA A 83 20.69 0.73 23.45
C ALA A 83 19.63 1.77 23.85
N GLY A 84 18.52 1.31 24.44
CA GLY A 84 17.50 2.17 25.02
C GLY A 84 18.04 3.01 26.18
N TRP A 85 18.89 2.44 27.04
CA TRP A 85 19.53 3.16 28.15
C TRP A 85 20.46 4.28 27.69
N ALA A 86 21.11 4.12 26.54
CA ALA A 86 22.00 5.13 25.97
C ALA A 86 21.24 6.30 25.30
N ILE A 87 20.00 6.07 24.85
CA ILE A 87 19.17 7.07 24.14
C ILE A 87 18.08 7.66 25.05
N LEU A 88 17.81 7.03 26.19
CA LEU A 88 16.86 7.44 27.24
C LEU A 88 17.00 8.92 27.68
N PRO A 89 18.21 9.52 27.78
CA PRO A 89 18.34 10.94 28.12
C PRO A 89 17.91 11.91 27.00
N ALA A 90 17.72 11.42 25.76
CA ALA A 90 17.41 12.22 24.57
C ALA A 90 16.03 11.89 23.94
N MET A 91 15.26 10.98 24.56
CA MET A 91 13.91 10.63 24.13
C MET A 91 12.87 11.48 24.86
N GLY A 92 11.88 12.00 24.11
CA GLY A 92 10.64 12.49 24.69
C GLY A 92 9.72 11.34 25.14
N TRP A 93 8.62 11.67 25.81
CA TRP A 93 7.70 10.67 26.35
C TRP A 93 6.88 9.94 25.27
N ASN A 94 6.63 10.61 24.14
CA ASN A 94 5.95 10.01 22.98
C ASN A 94 6.78 8.87 22.36
N GLU A 95 8.10 9.02 22.34
CA GLU A 95 9.06 8.03 21.86
C GLU A 95 9.09 6.77 22.74
N VAL A 96 9.02 6.94 24.06
CA VAL A 96 8.94 5.83 25.03
C VAL A 96 7.63 5.05 24.87
N ARG A 97 6.52 5.77 24.62
CA ARG A 97 5.20 5.20 24.41
C ARG A 97 5.12 4.35 23.14
N GLU A 98 5.69 4.80 22.02
CA GLU A 98 5.78 4.01 20.78
C GLU A 98 6.54 2.68 20.99
N VAL A 99 7.63 2.70 21.77
CA VAL A 99 8.42 1.49 22.06
C VAL A 99 7.64 0.48 22.90
N LEU A 100 6.88 0.96 23.90
CA LEU A 100 6.04 0.08 24.73
C LEU A 100 4.86 -0.49 23.95
N PHE A 101 4.23 0.33 23.10
CA PHE A 101 3.07 -0.07 22.30
C PHE A 101 3.41 -0.99 21.12
N ALA A 102 4.70 -1.15 20.79
CA ALA A 102 5.20 -2.12 19.83
C ALA A 102 5.05 -3.58 20.30
N LEU A 103 5.06 -3.81 21.62
CA LEU A 103 5.19 -5.14 22.21
C LEU A 103 4.03 -6.10 21.89
N PRO A 104 2.73 -5.69 21.93
CA PRO A 104 1.64 -6.58 21.56
C PRO A 104 1.63 -6.91 20.07
N GLY A 105 1.99 -5.93 19.22
CA GLY A 105 2.23 -6.13 17.79
C GLY A 105 3.29 -7.17 17.52
N LEU A 106 4.47 -7.00 18.12
CA LEU A 106 5.56 -7.96 18.07
C LEU A 106 5.12 -9.35 18.55
N ALA A 107 4.41 -9.44 19.67
CA ALA A 107 3.93 -10.72 20.22
C ALA A 107 2.92 -11.41 19.28
N ALA A 108 1.96 -10.66 18.73
CA ALA A 108 0.99 -11.17 17.75
C ALA A 108 1.69 -11.64 16.47
N GLY A 109 2.63 -10.85 15.96
CA GLY A 109 3.48 -11.22 14.84
C GLY A 109 4.26 -12.51 15.10
N ILE A 110 4.96 -12.60 16.24
CA ILE A 110 5.75 -13.78 16.64
C ILE A 110 4.86 -15.01 16.72
N TRP A 111 3.66 -14.87 17.29
CA TRP A 111 2.69 -15.96 17.35
C TRP A 111 2.25 -16.42 15.95
N VAL A 112 1.99 -15.49 15.03
CA VAL A 112 1.65 -15.78 13.62
C VAL A 112 2.80 -16.49 12.91
N GLY A 113 4.04 -16.01 13.02
CA GLY A 113 5.17 -16.63 12.32
C GLY A 113 5.66 -17.94 12.98
N GLU A 114 5.55 -18.13 14.30
CA GLU A 114 5.78 -19.44 14.95
C GLU A 114 4.77 -20.50 14.47
N ARG A 115 3.52 -20.11 14.22
CA ARG A 115 2.52 -21.00 13.61
C ARG A 115 2.84 -21.29 12.14
N SER A 116 3.39 -20.31 11.44
CA SER A 116 3.84 -20.44 10.04
C SER A 116 4.96 -21.49 9.87
N HIS A 117 5.91 -21.59 10.80
CA HIS A 117 6.92 -22.67 10.82
C HIS A 117 6.34 -24.07 11.05
N ARG A 118 5.25 -24.17 11.83
CA ARG A 118 4.57 -25.45 12.10
C ARG A 118 3.92 -26.02 10.85
N ILE A 119 3.45 -25.16 9.94
CA ILE A 119 2.90 -25.54 8.63
C ILE A 119 3.96 -26.22 7.78
N GLU A 120 5.15 -25.61 7.75
CA GLU A 120 6.27 -26.02 6.90
C GLU A 120 6.85 -27.36 7.39
N ARG A 121 6.99 -27.57 8.71
CA ARG A 121 7.47 -28.85 9.28
C ARG A 121 6.46 -30.00 9.15
N LEU A 122 5.16 -29.75 9.34
CA LEU A 122 4.15 -30.79 9.21
C LEU A 122 3.91 -31.19 7.74
N GLY A 123 4.26 -30.32 6.79
CA GLY A 123 4.33 -30.67 5.36
C GLY A 123 5.59 -31.46 4.99
N ALA A 124 6.70 -31.27 5.72
CA ALA A 124 7.97 -31.95 5.48
C ALA A 124 8.11 -33.32 6.21
N MET A 125 7.32 -33.57 7.26
CA MET A 125 7.34 -34.82 8.05
C MET A 125 6.20 -35.79 7.72
N ALA A 126 5.76 -35.86 6.46
CA ALA A 126 4.94 -36.98 5.98
C ALA A 126 5.86 -38.08 5.39
N PRO A 127 5.74 -39.35 5.80
CA PRO A 127 6.72 -40.39 5.49
C PRO A 127 6.62 -40.82 4.02
N GLY A 128 7.73 -40.72 3.29
CA GLY A 128 7.80 -41.14 1.89
C GLY A 128 9.19 -40.99 1.27
N ALA A 129 10.20 -41.65 1.87
CA ALA A 129 11.37 -42.22 1.18
C ALA A 129 12.39 -42.71 2.23
N ARG A 130 12.31 -43.98 2.63
CA ARG A 130 13.51 -44.72 3.06
C ARG A 130 14.38 -44.86 1.82
N ARG A 131 15.52 -44.17 1.77
CA ARG A 131 16.65 -44.58 0.93
C ARG A 131 17.43 -45.60 1.75
N GLU A 132 17.25 -46.87 1.43
CA GLU A 132 18.20 -47.90 1.83
C GLU A 132 19.55 -47.58 1.18
N VAL A 133 20.58 -47.54 2.02
CA VAL A 133 21.98 -47.48 1.63
C VAL A 133 22.41 -48.92 1.42
N ILE A 134 22.76 -49.28 0.19
CA ILE A 134 23.42 -50.55 -0.13
C ILE A 134 24.84 -50.20 -0.60
N GLU A 135 25.83 -50.78 0.08
CA GLU A 135 27.26 -50.69 -0.25
C GLU A 135 27.65 -51.45 -1.53
N PRO A 136 28.77 -51.12 -2.20
CA PRO A 136 29.08 -51.61 -3.53
C PRO A 136 29.93 -52.90 -3.51
N VAL A 137 29.63 -53.81 -4.43
CA VAL A 137 30.55 -54.87 -4.88
C VAL A 137 30.80 -54.69 -6.38
N ALA A 138 32.07 -54.65 -6.78
CA ALA A 138 32.57 -54.57 -8.16
C ALA A 138 33.03 -55.97 -8.66
N PRO A 139 33.54 -56.14 -9.89
CA PRO A 139 32.99 -55.77 -11.19
C PRO A 139 33.00 -56.97 -12.20
N VAL A 140 32.12 -56.96 -13.22
CA VAL A 140 32.37 -57.68 -14.49
C VAL A 140 31.86 -56.82 -15.66
N SER A 141 32.72 -56.58 -16.64
CA SER A 141 32.47 -55.89 -17.93
C SER A 141 32.19 -56.89 -19.06
N PRO A 142 31.81 -56.48 -20.30
CA PRO A 142 31.06 -55.30 -20.72
C PRO A 142 29.90 -55.65 -21.70
N SER A 143 28.86 -54.83 -21.72
CA SER A 143 28.06 -54.62 -22.93
C SER A 143 27.73 -53.14 -23.06
N ARG A 144 28.14 -52.53 -24.18
CA ARG A 144 27.76 -51.15 -24.54
C ARG A 144 26.24 -51.10 -24.74
N PRO A 145 25.60 -50.05 -24.22
CA PRO A 145 24.89 -49.17 -25.14
C PRO A 145 24.99 -47.67 -24.79
N VAL A 146 25.09 -46.87 -25.85
CA VAL A 146 24.60 -45.49 -26.03
C VAL A 146 24.63 -44.58 -24.79
N SER A 147 25.59 -43.65 -24.78
CA SER A 147 25.63 -42.51 -23.85
C SER A 147 24.37 -41.66 -23.94
N PRO A 148 23.57 -41.52 -22.87
CA PRO A 148 22.66 -40.40 -22.74
C PRO A 148 23.52 -39.15 -22.57
N HIS A 149 23.22 -38.10 -23.31
CA HIS A 149 23.74 -36.76 -23.04
C HIS A 149 23.56 -36.47 -21.53
N GLU A 150 24.67 -36.43 -20.80
CA GLU A 150 24.72 -35.76 -19.51
C GLU A 150 24.26 -34.33 -19.75
N PHE A 151 23.05 -34.02 -19.32
CA PHE A 151 22.63 -32.66 -19.09
C PHE A 151 23.51 -32.13 -17.96
N VAL A 152 24.67 -31.59 -18.34
CA VAL A 152 25.43 -30.68 -17.48
C VAL A 152 24.44 -29.59 -17.08
N ALA A 153 24.02 -29.62 -15.81
CA ALA A 153 23.21 -28.56 -15.24
C ALA A 153 23.90 -27.24 -15.59
N PRO A 154 23.19 -26.26 -16.19
CA PRO A 154 23.81 -25.02 -16.59
C PRO A 154 24.51 -24.43 -15.36
N ILE A 155 25.84 -24.33 -15.43
CA ILE A 155 26.66 -23.67 -14.44
C ILE A 155 26.10 -22.26 -14.33
N VAL A 156 25.43 -21.99 -13.21
CA VAL A 156 24.86 -20.67 -12.91
C VAL A 156 26.06 -19.72 -12.83
N PRO A 157 26.18 -18.72 -13.72
CA PRO A 157 27.30 -17.80 -13.66
C PRO A 157 27.23 -17.05 -12.33
N THR A 158 28.22 -17.27 -11.48
CA THR A 158 28.47 -16.45 -10.28
C THR A 158 28.67 -15.01 -10.73
N GLN A 159 27.99 -14.06 -10.07
CA GLN A 159 28.18 -12.63 -10.35
C GLN A 159 29.66 -12.27 -10.27
N SER A 160 30.12 -11.38 -11.16
CA SER A 160 31.50 -10.88 -11.09
C SER A 160 31.70 -10.14 -9.78
N LYS A 161 32.91 -10.23 -9.19
CA LYS A 161 33.26 -9.51 -7.96
C LYS A 161 32.95 -8.01 -8.08
N THR A 162 33.18 -7.42 -9.26
CA THR A 162 32.87 -6.02 -9.57
C THR A 162 31.38 -5.70 -9.47
N ALA A 163 30.50 -6.57 -9.98
CA ALA A 163 29.06 -6.37 -9.90
C ALA A 163 28.55 -6.47 -8.46
N HIS A 164 29.17 -7.33 -7.65
CA HIS A 164 28.83 -7.46 -6.23
C HIS A 164 29.23 -6.23 -5.42
N VAL A 165 30.44 -5.70 -5.64
CA VAL A 165 30.92 -4.45 -4.99
C VAL A 165 30.03 -3.26 -5.39
N ALA A 166 29.69 -3.12 -6.67
CA ALA A 166 28.77 -2.07 -7.13
C ALA A 166 27.39 -2.18 -6.45
N GLY A 167 26.87 -3.40 -6.27
CA GLY A 167 25.64 -3.64 -5.52
C GLY A 167 25.72 -3.23 -4.06
N GLN A 168 26.84 -3.47 -3.39
CA GLN A 168 27.07 -3.04 -2.00
C GLN A 168 27.16 -1.52 -1.86
N VAL A 169 27.86 -0.84 -2.78
CA VAL A 169 27.92 0.63 -2.80
C VAL A 169 26.52 1.22 -3.01
N ALA A 170 25.76 0.70 -3.97
CA ALA A 170 24.38 1.12 -4.19
C ALA A 170 23.51 0.88 -2.95
N SER A 171 23.67 -0.26 -2.28
CA SER A 171 22.99 -0.57 -1.02
C SER A 171 23.27 0.47 0.08
N LEU A 172 24.53 0.88 0.26
CA LEU A 172 24.90 1.92 1.22
C LEU A 172 24.25 3.27 0.88
N ILE A 173 24.22 3.66 -0.40
CA ILE A 173 23.55 4.90 -0.84
C ILE A 173 22.06 4.85 -0.51
N LEU A 174 21.38 3.73 -0.80
CA LEU A 174 19.96 3.56 -0.48
C LEU A 174 19.71 3.54 1.03
N GLY A 175 20.63 2.96 1.81
CA GLY A 175 20.58 2.96 3.27
C GLY A 175 20.71 4.37 3.86
N VAL A 176 21.65 5.17 3.35
CA VAL A 176 21.81 6.59 3.73
C VAL A 176 20.58 7.40 3.33
N ALA A 177 20.06 7.21 2.11
CA ALA A 177 18.84 7.88 1.66
C ALA A 177 17.65 7.55 2.57
N ALA A 178 17.44 6.27 2.91
CA ALA A 178 16.39 5.85 3.82
C ALA A 178 16.56 6.47 5.22
N LEU A 179 17.80 6.55 5.73
CA LEU A 179 18.10 7.18 7.03
C LEU A 179 17.81 8.68 7.02
N LEU A 180 18.22 9.41 5.98
CA LEU A 180 17.95 10.84 5.85
C LEU A 180 16.45 11.11 5.74
N SER A 181 15.73 10.34 4.92
CA SER A 181 14.27 10.44 4.82
C SER A 181 13.57 10.12 6.14
N LEU A 182 14.11 9.21 6.94
CA LEU A 182 13.56 8.85 8.25
C LEU A 182 13.76 9.95 9.30
N ILE A 183 14.92 10.62 9.29
CA ILE A 183 15.22 11.76 10.16
C ILE A 183 14.24 12.92 9.88
N ASP A 184 13.93 13.13 8.60
CA ASP A 184 13.03 14.19 8.15
C ASP A 184 11.53 13.86 8.32
N PHE A 185 11.16 12.59 8.47
CA PHE A 185 9.76 12.15 8.51
C PHE A 185 8.98 12.76 9.70
N PRO A 186 7.75 13.27 9.57
CA PRO A 186 7.17 14.16 10.59
C PRO A 186 6.69 13.42 11.85
N ASP A 187 6.25 12.18 11.73
CA ASP A 187 5.66 11.42 12.85
C ASP A 187 6.06 9.93 12.70
N TRP A 188 5.97 9.12 13.75
CA TRP A 188 6.29 7.68 13.71
C TRP A 188 7.76 7.33 13.40
N ARG A 189 8.71 8.27 13.57
CA ARG A 189 10.13 8.07 13.23
C ARG A 189 10.70 6.81 13.90
N ILE A 190 10.45 6.63 15.19
CA ILE A 190 11.00 5.50 15.95
C ILE A 190 10.30 4.20 15.58
N GLY A 191 8.96 4.20 15.50
CA GLY A 191 8.21 3.04 15.02
C GLY A 191 8.69 2.56 13.64
N ILE A 192 8.89 3.48 12.70
CA ILE A 192 9.42 3.17 11.36
C ILE A 192 10.88 2.69 11.45
N ALA A 193 11.74 3.36 12.22
CA ALA A 193 13.15 3.00 12.38
C ALA A 193 13.32 1.55 12.85
N LEU A 194 12.59 1.20 13.91
CA LEU A 194 12.68 -0.11 14.51
C LEU A 194 12.01 -1.18 13.64
N GLY A 195 10.88 -0.86 13.01
CA GLY A 195 10.21 -1.73 12.04
C GLY A 195 11.09 -2.05 10.83
N LEU A 196 11.74 -1.03 10.25
CA LEU A 196 12.69 -1.19 9.14
C LEU A 196 13.94 -1.96 9.58
N SER A 197 14.47 -1.71 10.78
CA SER A 197 15.63 -2.44 11.31
C SER A 197 15.33 -3.93 11.46
N ALA A 198 14.17 -4.27 12.02
CA ALA A 198 13.70 -5.65 12.12
C ALA A 198 13.48 -6.27 10.73
N TYR A 199 12.93 -5.52 9.78
CA TYR A 199 12.73 -5.96 8.42
C TYR A 199 14.04 -6.24 7.68
N VAL A 200 15.00 -5.32 7.74
CA VAL A 200 16.35 -5.47 7.18
C VAL A 200 17.02 -6.70 7.77
N ALA A 201 17.03 -6.85 9.09
CA ALA A 201 17.56 -8.04 9.75
C ALA A 201 16.91 -9.31 9.18
N THR A 202 15.59 -9.29 8.97
CA THR A 202 14.88 -10.46 8.43
C THR A 202 15.23 -10.78 7.01
N LEU A 203 15.35 -9.78 6.13
CA LEU A 203 15.82 -9.98 4.77
C LEU A 203 17.26 -10.54 4.75
N MET A 204 18.08 -10.16 5.73
CA MET A 204 19.43 -10.69 5.87
C MET A 204 19.46 -12.21 6.10
N PHE A 205 18.51 -12.76 6.88
CA PHE A 205 18.43 -14.22 7.12
C PHE A 205 17.48 -14.96 6.17
N ARG A 206 16.42 -14.30 5.71
CA ARG A 206 15.33 -14.86 4.91
C ARG A 206 15.04 -13.93 3.74
N PRO A 207 15.83 -14.01 2.66
CA PRO A 207 15.71 -13.04 1.60
C PRO A 207 14.43 -13.13 0.76
N TRP A 208 13.59 -14.13 0.99
CA TRP A 208 12.30 -14.25 0.37
C TRP A 208 11.18 -13.54 1.16
N ALA A 209 11.46 -13.02 2.37
CA ALA A 209 10.44 -12.45 3.24
C ALA A 209 9.71 -11.25 2.61
N TRP A 210 10.39 -10.48 1.76
CA TRP A 210 9.77 -9.38 1.02
C TRP A 210 8.60 -9.82 0.13
N LEU A 211 8.58 -11.07 -0.36
CA LEU A 211 7.46 -11.62 -1.14
C LEU A 211 6.16 -11.67 -0.33
N VAL A 212 6.26 -11.75 1.00
CA VAL A 212 5.11 -11.72 1.91
C VAL A 212 4.86 -10.30 2.41
N VAL A 213 5.92 -9.61 2.84
CA VAL A 213 5.84 -8.30 3.49
C VAL A 213 5.34 -7.22 2.53
N ILE A 214 5.91 -7.11 1.33
CA ILE A 214 5.56 -6.02 0.41
C ILE A 214 4.07 -6.08 0.03
N PRO A 215 3.51 -7.22 -0.44
CA PRO A 215 2.09 -7.25 -0.83
C PRO A 215 1.12 -7.06 0.34
N ALA A 216 1.52 -7.44 1.56
CA ALA A 216 0.72 -7.25 2.78
C ALA A 216 0.78 -5.81 3.30
N ALA A 217 1.97 -5.20 3.28
CA ALA A 217 2.19 -3.83 3.73
C ALA A 217 1.62 -2.79 2.75
N LEU A 218 1.58 -3.10 1.45
CA LEU A 218 1.11 -2.18 0.41
C LEU A 218 -0.21 -1.47 0.76
N PRO A 219 -1.27 -2.17 1.20
CA PRO A 219 -2.50 -1.52 1.63
C PRO A 219 -2.59 -1.22 3.14
N LEU A 220 -1.69 -1.76 3.97
CA LEU A 220 -1.79 -1.69 5.44
C LEU A 220 -0.86 -0.66 6.08
N LEU A 221 0.26 -0.37 5.45
CA LEU A 221 1.27 0.57 5.92
C LEU A 221 1.03 1.91 5.23
N ASP A 222 -0.01 2.64 5.65
CA ASP A 222 -0.43 3.93 5.05
C ASP A 222 -0.61 5.01 6.14
N LEU A 223 0.43 5.82 6.33
CA LEU A 223 0.51 6.84 7.38
C LEU A 223 0.20 8.26 6.87
N ALA A 224 0.02 8.45 5.56
CA ALA A 224 -0.29 9.75 4.97
C ALA A 224 -1.43 10.52 5.67
N PRO A 225 -2.52 9.89 6.18
CA PRO A 225 -3.58 10.62 6.89
C PRO A 225 -3.17 11.24 8.22
N TRP A 226 -1.98 10.92 8.75
CA TRP A 226 -1.42 11.49 9.98
C TRP A 226 -0.20 12.36 9.70
N THR A 227 0.60 12.00 8.70
CA THR A 227 1.86 12.70 8.38
C THR A 227 1.67 13.80 7.34
N GLY A 228 0.60 13.77 6.56
CA GLY A 228 0.45 14.63 5.37
C GLY A 228 1.31 14.19 4.18
N ARG A 229 2.22 13.22 4.34
CA ARG A 229 3.19 12.82 3.31
C ARG A 229 2.65 11.71 2.41
N PHE A 230 2.45 12.03 1.13
CA PHE A 230 1.98 11.07 0.12
C PHE A 230 2.79 11.08 -1.20
N PHE A 231 3.75 11.99 -1.35
CA PHE A 231 4.74 11.97 -2.45
C PHE A 231 5.85 10.97 -2.17
N TRP A 232 6.40 11.05 -0.96
CA TRP A 232 7.42 10.16 -0.43
C TRP A 232 6.96 9.68 0.94
N ASP A 233 6.69 8.38 1.07
CA ASP A 233 6.01 7.81 2.21
C ASP A 233 6.79 6.65 2.86
N GLU A 234 6.26 6.13 3.96
CA GLU A 234 6.84 5.02 4.71
C GLU A 234 6.97 3.72 3.88
N PHE A 235 6.15 3.55 2.85
CA PHE A 235 6.22 2.39 1.97
C PHE A 235 7.40 2.52 0.99
N ASP A 236 7.77 3.74 0.58
CA ASP A 236 9.00 3.98 -0.17
C ASP A 236 10.25 3.60 0.64
N LEU A 237 10.27 3.88 1.95
CA LEU A 237 11.35 3.43 2.85
C LEU A 237 11.44 1.90 2.93
N LEU A 238 10.30 1.21 2.99
CA LEU A 238 10.22 -0.24 2.96
C LEU A 238 10.77 -0.80 1.64
N MET A 239 10.45 -0.17 0.51
CA MET A 239 10.96 -0.55 -0.82
C MET A 239 12.47 -0.30 -0.94
N LEU A 240 12.97 0.84 -0.44
CA LEU A 240 14.41 1.13 -0.38
C LEU A 240 15.17 0.10 0.46
N ALA A 241 14.68 -0.22 1.65
CA ALA A 241 15.28 -1.25 2.50
C ALA A 241 15.31 -2.62 1.80
N THR A 242 14.22 -2.97 1.10
CA THR A 242 14.15 -4.21 0.32
C THR A 242 15.20 -4.26 -0.77
N LEU A 243 15.27 -3.19 -1.58
CA LEU A 243 16.21 -3.09 -2.69
C LEU A 243 17.66 -3.06 -2.18
N GLY A 244 17.93 -2.29 -1.12
CA GLY A 244 19.23 -2.19 -0.48
C GLY A 244 19.75 -3.55 -0.03
N VAL A 245 18.94 -4.33 0.70
CA VAL A 245 19.35 -5.67 1.14
C VAL A 245 19.51 -6.64 -0.04
N ALA A 246 18.61 -6.59 -1.02
CA ALA A 246 18.70 -7.46 -2.19
C ALA A 246 19.98 -7.18 -3.02
N LEU A 247 20.38 -5.91 -3.14
CA LEU A 247 21.64 -5.52 -3.79
C LEU A 247 22.86 -5.94 -2.97
N TRP A 248 22.83 -5.73 -1.65
CA TRP A 248 23.89 -6.17 -0.73
C TRP A 248 24.16 -7.67 -0.84
N GLN A 249 23.09 -8.47 -0.94
CA GLN A 249 23.17 -9.93 -1.04
C GLN A 249 23.42 -10.43 -2.47
N GLY A 250 23.58 -9.55 -3.47
CA GLY A 250 23.81 -9.94 -4.87
C GLY A 250 22.62 -10.69 -5.49
N GLN A 251 21.39 -10.41 -5.04
CA GLN A 251 20.20 -11.13 -5.53
C GLN A 251 19.71 -10.63 -6.87
N PHE A 252 20.04 -9.40 -7.23
CA PHE A 252 19.56 -8.80 -8.46
C PHE A 252 20.36 -9.31 -9.67
N ARG A 253 19.71 -9.99 -10.61
CA ARG A 253 20.39 -10.59 -11.78
C ARG A 253 20.02 -9.87 -13.07
N LEU A 254 20.99 -9.27 -13.75
CA LEU A 254 20.74 -8.58 -15.02
C LEU A 254 20.15 -9.50 -16.13
N SER A 255 20.51 -10.78 -16.13
CA SER A 255 20.00 -11.74 -17.11
C SER A 255 18.48 -11.95 -17.05
N VAL A 256 17.83 -11.66 -15.90
CA VAL A 256 16.38 -11.83 -15.73
C VAL A 256 15.57 -10.82 -16.53
N TRP A 257 16.19 -9.70 -16.93
CA TRP A 257 15.56 -8.66 -17.73
C TRP A 257 15.54 -9.01 -19.24
N THR A 258 16.36 -9.98 -19.66
CA THR A 258 16.51 -10.38 -21.06
C THR A 258 15.48 -11.43 -21.50
N VAL A 259 14.26 -10.96 -21.74
CA VAL A 259 13.14 -11.81 -22.16
C VAL A 259 12.89 -11.66 -23.65
N PRO A 260 12.79 -12.75 -24.42
CA PRO A 260 12.36 -12.65 -25.81
C PRO A 260 11.05 -11.87 -25.92
N LYS A 261 11.00 -10.90 -26.84
CA LYS A 261 9.88 -9.96 -27.10
C LYS A 261 9.60 -8.95 -25.98
N LEU A 262 9.52 -9.38 -24.72
CA LEU A 262 9.23 -8.48 -23.60
C LEU A 262 10.38 -7.49 -23.35
N ALA A 263 11.66 -7.87 -23.50
CA ALA A 263 12.76 -6.92 -23.26
C ALA A 263 12.68 -5.69 -24.18
N GLY A 264 12.38 -5.88 -25.46
CA GLY A 264 12.21 -4.80 -26.42
C GLY A 264 10.96 -3.96 -26.15
N LEU A 265 9.81 -4.62 -25.91
CA LEU A 265 8.55 -3.91 -25.60
C LEU A 265 8.64 -3.12 -24.29
N MET A 266 9.22 -3.71 -23.25
CA MET A 266 9.43 -3.07 -21.95
C MET A 266 10.42 -1.91 -22.06
N GLY A 267 11.53 -2.08 -22.81
CA GLY A 267 12.47 -0.98 -23.06
C GLY A 267 11.82 0.19 -23.81
N LEU A 268 10.98 -0.12 -24.80
CA LEU A 268 10.22 0.89 -25.55
C LEU A 268 9.18 1.60 -24.66
N PHE A 269 8.44 0.84 -23.85
CA PHE A 269 7.49 1.41 -22.90
C PHE A 269 8.18 2.31 -21.87
N ILE A 270 9.32 1.87 -21.30
CA ILE A 270 10.12 2.68 -20.37
C ILE A 270 10.63 3.95 -21.04
N LEU A 271 11.05 3.89 -22.31
CA LEU A 271 11.49 5.08 -23.06
C LEU A 271 10.36 6.09 -23.22
N PHE A 272 9.17 5.66 -23.64
CA PHE A 272 8.02 6.55 -23.82
C PHE A 272 7.49 7.09 -22.50
N TRP A 273 7.45 6.24 -21.47
CA TRP A 273 7.14 6.65 -20.12
C TRP A 273 8.17 7.68 -19.59
N ALA A 274 9.46 7.51 -19.88
CA ALA A 274 10.49 8.47 -19.46
C ALA A 274 10.36 9.80 -20.20
N ALA A 275 10.02 9.78 -21.49
CA ALA A 275 9.71 11.00 -22.23
C ALA A 275 8.51 11.74 -21.62
N SER A 276 7.41 11.04 -21.34
CA SER A 276 6.23 11.59 -20.65
C SER A 276 6.55 12.11 -19.23
N LEU A 277 7.38 11.39 -18.47
CA LEU A 277 7.88 11.83 -17.17
C LEU A 277 8.63 13.15 -17.28
N LEU A 278 9.53 13.28 -18.28
CA LEU A 278 10.29 14.51 -18.51
C LEU A 278 9.37 15.66 -18.94
N VAL A 279 8.36 15.40 -19.77
CA VAL A 279 7.36 16.42 -20.15
C VAL A 279 6.61 16.93 -18.91
N GLY A 280 6.17 16.05 -18.01
CA GLY A 280 5.46 16.47 -16.79
C GLY A 280 6.36 17.14 -15.75
N LEU A 281 7.64 16.74 -15.69
CA LEU A 281 8.61 17.25 -14.73
C LEU A 281 9.14 18.65 -15.08
N PHE A 282 9.19 19.00 -16.37
CA PHE A 282 9.75 20.27 -16.83
C PHE A 282 8.67 21.32 -17.16
N PRO A 283 8.94 22.61 -16.88
CA PRO A 283 10.16 23.16 -16.26
C PRO A 283 10.29 22.76 -14.78
N LEU A 284 11.51 22.60 -14.26
CA LEU A 284 11.68 22.25 -12.85
C LEU A 284 11.11 23.35 -11.96
N GLN A 285 10.17 22.98 -11.08
CA GLN A 285 9.64 23.87 -10.06
C GLN A 285 10.71 24.15 -9.00
N THR A 286 10.62 25.29 -8.33
CA THR A 286 11.43 25.57 -7.13
C THR A 286 11.13 24.56 -6.03
N LEU A 287 12.18 24.13 -5.32
CA LEU A 287 12.06 23.25 -4.15
C LEU A 287 11.60 24.05 -2.93
N ASP A 288 10.31 24.41 -2.91
CA ASP A 288 9.64 25.11 -1.82
C ASP A 288 8.68 24.18 -1.06
N ALA A 289 7.91 24.74 -0.13
CA ALA A 289 6.91 23.99 0.63
C ALA A 289 5.78 23.39 -0.23
N ASN A 290 5.63 23.82 -1.50
CA ASN A 290 4.60 23.34 -2.42
C ASN A 290 5.08 22.18 -3.30
N ALA A 291 6.40 22.01 -3.45
CA ALA A 291 7.01 21.05 -4.36
C ALA A 291 6.54 19.60 -4.14
N PHE A 292 6.32 19.18 -2.89
CA PHE A 292 5.92 17.81 -2.56
C PHE A 292 4.59 17.72 -1.81
N SER A 293 3.81 18.80 -1.81
CA SER A 293 2.56 18.86 -1.04
C SER A 293 1.33 18.68 -1.91
N ALA A 294 1.36 19.05 -3.20
CA ALA A 294 0.14 19.15 -4.01
C ALA A 294 0.25 18.51 -5.40
N TYR A 295 -0.88 18.01 -5.92
CA TYR A 295 -0.92 17.33 -7.22
C TYR A 295 -0.72 18.23 -8.44
N TRP A 296 -0.82 19.56 -8.28
CA TRP A 296 -0.48 20.52 -9.33
C TRP A 296 1.01 20.87 -9.39
N SER A 297 1.84 20.34 -8.48
CA SER A 297 3.28 20.44 -8.63
C SER A 297 3.78 19.56 -9.78
N HIS A 298 4.79 20.04 -10.52
CA HIS A 298 5.47 19.24 -11.54
C HIS A 298 6.16 18.00 -10.96
N TYR A 299 6.46 17.98 -9.66
CA TYR A 299 6.99 16.78 -9.01
C TYR A 299 5.94 15.69 -8.81
N ASN A 300 4.64 15.96 -9.06
CA ASN A 300 3.63 14.91 -9.07
C ASN A 300 3.94 13.85 -10.14
N SER A 301 4.66 14.23 -11.21
CA SER A 301 5.24 13.31 -12.17
C SER A 301 6.17 12.29 -11.51
N LEU A 302 7.01 12.69 -10.54
CA LEU A 302 7.86 11.75 -9.78
C LEU A 302 7.03 10.86 -8.86
N ARG A 303 5.99 11.42 -8.21
CA ARG A 303 5.05 10.65 -7.38
C ARG A 303 4.40 9.53 -8.18
N LEU A 304 3.83 9.82 -9.35
CA LEU A 304 3.24 8.77 -10.20
C LEU A 304 4.33 7.84 -10.74
N GLY A 305 5.48 8.42 -11.12
CA GLY A 305 6.56 7.70 -11.74
C GLY A 305 7.16 6.59 -10.87
N LYS A 306 7.22 6.78 -9.54
CA LYS A 306 7.70 5.76 -8.60
C LYS A 306 6.90 4.46 -8.67
N GLY A 307 5.63 4.52 -9.08
CA GLY A 307 4.79 3.33 -9.26
C GLY A 307 5.37 2.34 -10.28
N LEU A 308 5.79 2.82 -11.45
CA LEU A 308 6.46 1.98 -12.45
C LEU A 308 7.84 1.52 -11.95
N LEU A 309 8.63 2.43 -11.36
CA LEU A 309 9.98 2.11 -10.87
C LEU A 309 9.95 0.99 -9.82
N TRP A 310 9.04 1.08 -8.85
CA TRP A 310 8.84 0.02 -7.87
C TRP A 310 8.24 -1.24 -8.47
N GLY A 311 7.37 -1.14 -9.47
CA GLY A 311 6.87 -2.28 -10.24
C GLY A 311 7.99 -3.03 -10.97
N LEU A 312 8.95 -2.32 -11.54
CA LEU A 312 10.15 -2.87 -12.18
C LEU A 312 11.04 -3.55 -11.14
N VAL A 313 11.34 -2.89 -10.01
CA VAL A 313 12.10 -3.49 -8.90
C VAL A 313 11.43 -4.78 -8.43
N PHE A 314 10.12 -4.74 -8.17
CA PHE A 314 9.33 -5.90 -7.77
C PHE A 314 9.44 -7.04 -8.78
N TYR A 315 9.24 -6.77 -10.06
CA TYR A 315 9.40 -7.74 -11.15
C TYR A 315 10.81 -8.35 -11.19
N GLY A 316 11.85 -7.51 -11.13
CA GLY A 316 13.25 -7.93 -11.17
C GLY A 316 13.62 -8.83 -9.99
N LEU A 317 13.14 -8.48 -8.80
CA LEU A 317 13.34 -9.27 -7.59
C LEU A 317 12.60 -10.61 -7.66
N VAL A 318 11.33 -10.63 -8.10
CA VAL A 318 10.54 -11.88 -8.23
C VAL A 318 11.26 -12.84 -9.17
N ARG A 319 11.75 -12.34 -10.30
CA ARG A 319 12.39 -13.19 -11.31
C ARG A 319 13.80 -13.62 -10.96
N SER A 320 14.47 -12.87 -10.10
CA SER A 320 15.79 -13.27 -9.61
C SER A 320 15.73 -14.38 -8.55
N GLN A 321 14.54 -14.71 -8.04
CA GLN A 321 14.37 -15.81 -7.09
C GLN A 321 14.65 -17.17 -7.74
N PRO A 322 15.38 -18.07 -7.05
CA PRO A 322 15.54 -19.44 -7.52
C PRO A 322 14.21 -20.21 -7.43
N GLU A 323 14.01 -21.18 -8.32
CA GLU A 323 12.76 -21.98 -8.39
C GLU A 323 12.43 -22.68 -7.06
N SER A 324 13.43 -23.04 -6.26
CA SER A 324 13.26 -23.67 -4.94
C SER A 324 12.55 -22.79 -3.89
N THR A 325 12.42 -21.49 -4.14
CA THR A 325 11.88 -20.49 -3.20
C THR A 325 10.36 -20.56 -3.05
N ASN A 326 9.67 -21.34 -3.89
CA ASN A 326 8.20 -21.38 -3.92
C ASN A 326 7.58 -19.96 -3.93
N ALA A 327 8.16 -19.08 -4.75
CA ALA A 327 7.91 -17.64 -4.71
C ALA A 327 6.42 -17.28 -4.87
N PHE A 328 5.71 -18.04 -5.71
CA PHE A 328 4.27 -17.89 -5.91
C PHE A 328 3.49 -18.07 -4.60
N ALA A 329 3.74 -19.13 -3.83
CA ALA A 329 3.00 -19.37 -2.58
C ALA A 329 3.26 -18.27 -1.54
N ARG A 330 4.48 -17.74 -1.49
CA ARG A 330 4.86 -16.64 -0.59
C ARG A 330 4.22 -15.32 -0.99
N LEU A 331 4.24 -15.01 -2.29
CA LEU A 331 3.49 -13.88 -2.85
C LEU A 331 2.00 -14.01 -2.55
N SER A 332 1.44 -15.21 -2.74
CA SER A 332 0.04 -15.47 -2.44
C SER A 332 -0.31 -15.31 -0.96
N LEU A 333 0.60 -15.68 -0.06
CA LEU A 333 0.44 -15.45 1.36
C LEU A 333 0.42 -13.94 1.69
N GLY A 334 1.35 -13.17 1.13
CA GLY A 334 1.37 -11.70 1.30
C GLY A 334 0.08 -11.04 0.83
N MET A 335 -0.39 -11.41 -0.37
CA MET A 335 -1.66 -10.93 -0.92
C MET A 335 -2.86 -11.32 -0.04
N ALA A 336 -2.90 -12.56 0.45
CA ALA A 336 -3.98 -13.02 1.33
C ALA A 336 -3.98 -12.28 2.67
N LEU A 337 -2.80 -12.01 3.25
CA LEU A 337 -2.67 -11.21 4.49
C LEU A 337 -3.15 -9.77 4.28
N GLY A 338 -2.77 -9.16 3.15
CA GLY A 338 -3.27 -7.83 2.79
C GLY A 338 -4.79 -7.82 2.61
N VAL A 339 -5.37 -8.81 1.92
CA VAL A 339 -6.84 -8.99 1.81
C VAL A 339 -7.48 -9.09 3.18
N VAL A 340 -6.96 -9.92 4.10
CA VAL A 340 -7.52 -10.03 5.45
C VAL A 340 -7.51 -8.67 6.16
N GLY A 341 -6.37 -7.99 6.16
CA GLY A 341 -6.22 -6.73 6.88
C GLY A 341 -7.16 -5.64 6.36
N VAL A 342 -7.21 -5.41 5.04
CA VAL A 342 -8.10 -4.39 4.45
C VAL A 342 -9.57 -4.76 4.60
N SER A 343 -9.91 -6.05 4.56
CA SER A 343 -11.30 -6.48 4.69
C SER A 343 -11.79 -6.34 6.12
N VAL A 344 -10.97 -6.69 7.11
CA VAL A 344 -11.27 -6.44 8.52
C VAL A 344 -11.44 -4.95 8.77
N TRP A 345 -10.54 -4.11 8.25
CA TRP A 345 -10.67 -2.66 8.37
C TRP A 345 -11.94 -2.14 7.71
N ALA A 346 -12.23 -2.58 6.48
CA ALA A 346 -13.41 -2.16 5.74
C ALA A 346 -14.72 -2.47 6.50
N LEU A 347 -14.83 -3.68 7.05
CA LEU A 347 -16.00 -4.09 7.81
C LEU A 347 -16.11 -3.38 9.17
N TRP A 348 -14.97 -3.12 9.83
CA TRP A 348 -14.94 -2.32 11.04
C TRP A 348 -15.37 -0.87 10.77
N GLU A 349 -14.84 -0.25 9.71
CA GLU A 349 -15.23 1.10 9.26
C GLU A 349 -16.72 1.16 8.92
N GLN A 350 -17.22 0.18 8.17
CA GLN A 350 -18.64 0.06 7.84
C GLN A 350 -19.49 -0.04 9.11
N ALA A 351 -19.14 -0.93 10.04
CA ALA A 351 -19.87 -1.11 11.28
C ALA A 351 -19.89 0.19 12.12
N LEU A 352 -18.77 0.90 12.18
CA LEU A 352 -18.64 2.15 12.92
C LEU A 352 -19.48 3.29 12.34
N PHE A 353 -19.44 3.49 11.03
CA PHE A 353 -20.01 4.68 10.39
C PHE A 353 -21.39 4.47 9.77
N ALA A 354 -21.74 3.24 9.44
CA ALA A 354 -22.99 2.87 8.79
C ALA A 354 -23.76 1.76 9.52
N GLY A 355 -23.25 1.20 10.61
CA GLY A 355 -23.89 0.09 11.33
C GLY A 355 -23.70 -1.28 10.65
N ALA A 356 -24.28 -2.32 11.26
CA ALA A 356 -24.07 -3.71 10.85
C ALA A 356 -24.82 -4.12 9.56
N ALA A 357 -25.90 -3.42 9.24
CA ALA A 357 -26.59 -3.54 7.96
C ALA A 357 -26.11 -2.42 7.03
N THR A 358 -25.95 -2.70 5.73
CA THR A 358 -25.59 -1.68 4.73
C THR A 358 -26.68 -0.62 4.60
N THR A 359 -26.71 0.35 5.51
CA THR A 359 -27.55 1.54 5.39
C THR A 359 -26.77 2.62 4.65
N ALA A 360 -26.90 2.62 3.32
CA ALA A 360 -27.39 3.80 2.61
C ALA A 360 -26.79 5.18 2.96
N ASP A 361 -25.48 5.38 2.78
CA ASP A 361 -24.77 6.65 2.51
C ASP A 361 -23.38 6.68 3.16
N TYR A 362 -22.65 5.57 3.08
CA TYR A 362 -21.25 5.55 3.52
C TYR A 362 -20.38 4.79 2.52
N ARG A 363 -19.40 5.51 1.97
CA ARG A 363 -18.33 4.94 1.15
C ARG A 363 -17.18 4.52 2.03
N VAL A 364 -16.97 3.21 2.14
CA VAL A 364 -15.83 2.62 2.86
C VAL A 364 -14.53 2.94 2.13
N THR A 365 -13.53 3.36 2.88
CA THR A 365 -12.20 3.70 2.35
C THR A 365 -11.13 2.69 2.73
N ALA A 366 -11.41 1.82 3.71
CA ALA A 366 -10.56 0.70 4.12
C ALA A 366 -9.13 1.10 4.51
N GLY A 367 -8.94 2.35 4.94
CA GLY A 367 -7.63 2.90 5.31
C GLY A 367 -6.76 3.39 4.15
N PHE A 368 -7.25 3.36 2.91
CA PHE A 368 -6.50 3.83 1.74
C PHE A 368 -6.46 5.36 1.69
N SER A 369 -5.31 5.97 1.99
CA SER A 369 -5.13 7.42 1.91
C SER A 369 -5.22 7.95 0.49
N SER A 370 -4.85 7.15 -0.51
CA SER A 370 -5.00 7.48 -1.93
C SER A 370 -6.44 7.73 -2.33
N MET A 371 -7.42 7.35 -1.50
CA MET A 371 -8.82 7.66 -1.72
C MET A 371 -9.21 9.07 -1.26
N HIS A 372 -8.32 9.96 -0.79
CA HIS A 372 -8.71 11.30 -0.31
C HIS A 372 -9.31 12.24 -1.38
N THR A 373 -9.15 11.88 -2.66
CA THR A 373 -9.78 12.52 -3.83
C THR A 373 -10.81 11.62 -4.52
N GLY A 374 -11.17 10.48 -3.92
CA GLY A 374 -12.09 9.50 -4.49
C GLY A 374 -11.36 8.31 -5.09
N GLY A 375 -11.99 7.64 -6.06
CA GLY A 375 -11.40 6.43 -6.69
C GLY A 375 -11.79 5.12 -6.02
N GLY A 376 -11.65 4.04 -6.77
CA GLY A 376 -11.96 2.66 -6.37
C GLY A 376 -10.71 1.89 -5.96
N HIS A 377 -9.75 2.54 -5.29
CA HIS A 377 -8.44 1.95 -5.00
C HIS A 377 -8.52 0.71 -4.09
N PHE A 378 -9.39 0.74 -3.08
CA PHE A 378 -9.69 -0.43 -2.25
C PHE A 378 -10.20 -1.60 -3.11
N GLU A 379 -11.21 -1.34 -3.96
CA GLU A 379 -11.82 -2.36 -4.82
C GLU A 379 -10.77 -2.96 -5.76
N ALA A 380 -9.96 -2.11 -6.39
CA ALA A 380 -8.88 -2.51 -7.29
C ALA A 380 -7.88 -3.45 -6.61
N TYR A 381 -7.40 -3.09 -5.40
CA TYR A 381 -6.48 -3.94 -4.66
C TYR A 381 -7.10 -5.31 -4.35
N VAL A 382 -8.33 -5.33 -3.81
CA VAL A 382 -9.00 -6.57 -3.39
C VAL A 382 -9.21 -7.51 -4.58
N VAL A 383 -9.68 -7.01 -5.74
CA VAL A 383 -9.89 -7.88 -6.91
C VAL A 383 -8.58 -8.38 -7.52
N ILE A 384 -7.48 -7.63 -7.40
CA ILE A 384 -6.14 -8.07 -7.82
C ILE A 384 -5.63 -9.19 -6.90
N ALA A 385 -5.85 -9.06 -5.59
CA ALA A 385 -5.27 -9.94 -4.57
C ALA A 385 -6.10 -11.22 -4.31
N LEU A 386 -7.43 -11.17 -4.43
CA LEU A 386 -8.33 -12.32 -4.20
C LEU A 386 -7.93 -13.59 -4.99
N PRO A 387 -7.59 -13.53 -6.30
CA PRO A 387 -7.10 -14.68 -7.04
C PRO A 387 -5.91 -15.38 -6.39
N PHE A 388 -5.05 -14.65 -5.69
CA PHE A 388 -3.89 -15.23 -5.00
C PHE A 388 -4.28 -15.99 -3.73
N ALA A 389 -5.28 -15.51 -2.98
CA ALA A 389 -5.85 -16.25 -1.85
C ALA A 389 -6.52 -17.56 -2.31
N TRP A 390 -7.22 -17.52 -3.45
CA TRP A 390 -7.72 -18.72 -4.12
C TRP A 390 -6.58 -19.67 -4.51
N GLY A 391 -5.53 -19.16 -5.15
CA GLY A 391 -4.33 -19.93 -5.50
C GLY A 391 -3.71 -20.62 -4.29
N LEU A 392 -3.65 -19.93 -3.15
CA LEU A 392 -3.14 -20.47 -1.90
C LEU A 392 -4.01 -21.62 -1.37
N PHE A 393 -5.35 -21.47 -1.38
CA PHE A 393 -6.29 -22.54 -1.00
C PHE A 393 -6.04 -23.83 -1.79
N PHE A 394 -5.83 -23.74 -3.10
CA PHE A 394 -5.60 -24.91 -3.96
C PHE A 394 -4.15 -25.41 -3.96
N SER A 395 -3.21 -24.64 -3.41
CA SER A 395 -1.79 -25.03 -3.30
C SER A 395 -1.46 -25.68 -1.94
N LEU A 396 -2.23 -25.37 -0.89
CA LEU A 396 -1.99 -25.88 0.46
C LEU A 396 -2.56 -27.30 0.65
N ARG A 397 -1.75 -28.18 1.26
CA ARG A 397 -2.14 -29.55 1.59
C ARG A 397 -2.83 -29.68 2.96
N ASN A 398 -2.44 -28.85 3.92
CA ASN A 398 -2.98 -28.89 5.28
C ASN A 398 -4.38 -28.27 5.32
N ALA A 399 -5.35 -29.02 5.83
CA ALA A 399 -6.76 -28.65 5.84
C ALA A 399 -7.04 -27.35 6.63
N PHE A 400 -6.34 -27.10 7.74
CA PHE A 400 -6.55 -25.90 8.56
C PHE A 400 -6.10 -24.64 7.82
N TYR A 401 -4.89 -24.64 7.24
CA TYR A 401 -4.38 -23.48 6.49
C TYR A 401 -5.10 -23.27 5.17
N ARG A 402 -5.56 -24.37 4.55
CA ARG A 402 -6.47 -24.29 3.42
C ARG A 402 -7.78 -23.63 3.84
N ALA A 403 -8.39 -24.01 4.96
CA ALA A 403 -9.60 -23.35 5.46
C ALA A 403 -9.36 -21.86 5.74
N LEU A 404 -8.22 -21.49 6.32
CA LEU A 404 -7.85 -20.09 6.56
C LEU A 404 -7.70 -19.30 5.24
N ALA A 405 -7.05 -19.87 4.22
CA ALA A 405 -6.96 -19.26 2.89
C ALA A 405 -8.35 -19.10 2.25
N GLY A 406 -9.22 -20.10 2.38
CA GLY A 406 -10.61 -20.02 1.93
C GLY A 406 -11.40 -18.93 2.65
N ALA A 407 -11.26 -18.85 3.98
CA ALA A 407 -11.89 -17.81 4.78
C ALA A 407 -11.39 -16.41 4.39
N SER A 408 -10.08 -16.24 4.14
CA SER A 408 -9.53 -14.96 3.65
C SER A 408 -10.13 -14.53 2.31
N PHE A 409 -10.33 -15.49 1.39
CA PHE A 409 -10.97 -15.23 0.11
C PHE A 409 -12.43 -14.81 0.27
N LEU A 410 -13.19 -15.54 1.08
CA LEU A 410 -14.62 -15.25 1.32
C LEU A 410 -14.81 -13.92 2.05
N LEU A 411 -13.95 -13.61 3.02
CA LEU A 411 -13.95 -12.34 3.74
C LEU A 411 -13.71 -11.17 2.79
N GLY A 412 -12.72 -11.28 1.90
CA GLY A 412 -12.45 -10.24 0.90
C GLY A 412 -13.56 -10.09 -0.14
N ALA A 413 -14.17 -11.20 -0.58
CA ALA A 413 -15.33 -11.15 -1.47
C ALA A 413 -16.54 -10.45 -0.82
N TYR A 414 -16.79 -10.74 0.47
CA TYR A 414 -17.83 -10.08 1.25
C TYR A 414 -17.55 -8.58 1.44
N ALA A 415 -16.33 -8.22 1.86
CA ALA A 415 -15.94 -6.82 2.02
C ALA A 415 -16.05 -6.04 0.71
N LEU A 416 -15.59 -6.61 -0.42
CA LEU A 416 -15.78 -6.01 -1.74
C LEU A 416 -17.26 -5.79 -2.05
N PHE A 417 -18.11 -6.79 -1.80
CA PHE A 417 -19.54 -6.68 -2.06
C PHE A 417 -20.24 -5.63 -1.19
N SER A 418 -19.81 -5.46 0.07
CA SER A 418 -20.35 -4.43 0.97
C SER A 418 -20.11 -2.99 0.50
N THR A 419 -19.16 -2.76 -0.42
CA THR A 419 -18.93 -1.42 -1.00
C THR A 419 -19.98 -0.99 -2.03
N VAL A 420 -20.84 -1.93 -2.47
CA VAL A 420 -21.88 -1.69 -3.49
C VAL A 420 -21.30 -1.12 -4.81
N ALA A 421 -20.08 -1.55 -5.12
CA ALA A 421 -19.36 -1.14 -6.32
C ALA A 421 -19.55 -2.12 -7.48
N ARG A 422 -20.15 -1.63 -8.57
CA ARG A 422 -20.46 -2.41 -9.77
C ARG A 422 -19.19 -2.91 -10.48
N GLY A 423 -18.17 -2.05 -10.60
CA GLY A 423 -16.90 -2.39 -11.25
C GLY A 423 -16.20 -3.56 -10.54
N GLY A 424 -16.08 -3.48 -9.22
CA GLY A 424 -15.53 -4.56 -8.39
C GLY A 424 -16.32 -5.87 -8.51
N LEU A 425 -17.66 -5.81 -8.53
CA LEU A 425 -18.51 -6.99 -8.68
C LEU A 425 -18.30 -7.69 -10.03
N ILE A 426 -18.30 -6.95 -11.13
CA ILE A 426 -18.08 -7.51 -12.48
C ILE A 426 -16.66 -8.11 -12.56
N ALA A 427 -15.66 -7.40 -12.04
CA ALA A 427 -14.28 -7.87 -12.01
C ALA A 427 -14.14 -9.19 -11.21
N LEU A 428 -14.77 -9.29 -10.04
CA LEU A 428 -14.80 -10.51 -9.25
C LEU A 428 -15.52 -11.65 -9.98
N GLY A 429 -16.63 -11.37 -10.67
CA GLY A 429 -17.35 -12.37 -11.47
C GLY A 429 -16.48 -12.96 -12.60
N VAL A 430 -15.79 -12.10 -13.35
CA VAL A 430 -14.83 -12.53 -14.39
C VAL A 430 -13.68 -13.33 -13.78
N ALA A 431 -13.12 -12.86 -12.66
CA ALA A 431 -12.04 -13.57 -11.97
C ALA A 431 -12.50 -14.95 -11.49
N LEU A 432 -13.68 -15.06 -10.86
CA LEU A 432 -14.26 -16.32 -10.41
C LEU A 432 -14.47 -17.30 -11.57
N LEU A 433 -14.96 -16.83 -12.71
CA LEU A 433 -15.11 -17.67 -13.90
C LEU A 433 -13.77 -18.26 -14.35
N ILE A 434 -12.73 -17.41 -14.46
CA ILE A 434 -11.38 -17.84 -14.84
C ILE A 434 -10.81 -18.81 -13.80
N LEU A 435 -10.97 -18.52 -12.51
CA LEU A 435 -10.49 -19.35 -11.41
C LEU A 435 -11.18 -20.71 -11.40
N VAL A 436 -12.51 -20.77 -11.45
CA VAL A 436 -13.27 -22.03 -11.42
C VAL A 436 -12.90 -22.90 -12.61
N LEU A 437 -12.97 -22.36 -13.83
CA LEU A 437 -12.67 -23.12 -15.06
C LEU A 437 -11.20 -23.52 -15.15
N GLY A 438 -10.28 -22.59 -14.87
CA GLY A 438 -8.86 -22.83 -14.98
C GLY A 438 -8.32 -23.77 -13.89
N THR A 439 -8.85 -23.70 -12.66
CA THR A 439 -8.47 -24.64 -11.59
C THR A 439 -9.07 -26.03 -11.81
N TRP A 440 -10.30 -26.10 -12.31
CA TRP A 440 -10.88 -27.36 -12.78
C TRP A 440 -10.01 -28.01 -13.85
N TRP A 441 -9.65 -27.25 -14.89
CA TRP A 441 -8.81 -27.75 -15.97
C TRP A 441 -7.43 -28.23 -15.48
N ALA A 442 -6.79 -27.47 -14.59
CA ALA A 442 -5.54 -27.85 -13.96
C ALA A 442 -5.64 -29.18 -13.21
N ARG A 443 -6.71 -29.37 -12.43
CA ARG A 443 -6.93 -30.61 -11.65
C ARG A 443 -7.32 -31.79 -12.53
N HIS A 444 -8.13 -31.56 -13.56
CA HIS A 444 -8.53 -32.58 -14.52
C HIS A 444 -7.30 -33.21 -15.19
N LYS A 445 -6.36 -32.39 -15.65
CA LYS A 445 -5.09 -32.86 -16.23
C LYS A 445 -4.18 -33.60 -15.25
N GLN A 446 -4.22 -33.25 -13.96
CA GLN A 446 -3.37 -33.90 -12.94
C GLN A 446 -3.92 -35.23 -12.42
N THR A 447 -5.25 -35.36 -12.31
CA THR A 447 -5.87 -36.47 -11.55
C THR A 447 -6.74 -37.42 -12.39
N GLY A 448 -7.02 -37.11 -13.66
CA GLY A 448 -7.80 -37.96 -14.57
C GLY A 448 -9.26 -38.23 -14.16
N ARG A 449 -9.75 -37.67 -13.04
CA ARG A 449 -11.10 -37.88 -12.51
C ARG A 449 -11.99 -36.65 -12.68
N ARG A 450 -13.27 -36.89 -13.01
CA ARG A 450 -14.34 -35.85 -13.05
C ARG A 450 -14.57 -35.13 -11.71
N ALA A 451 -14.09 -35.70 -10.59
CA ALA A 451 -14.16 -35.10 -9.24
C ALA A 451 -13.34 -33.80 -9.08
N GLY A 452 -12.55 -33.39 -10.08
CA GLY A 452 -11.77 -32.14 -10.04
C GLY A 452 -12.59 -30.85 -10.11
N PHE A 453 -13.87 -30.90 -10.52
CA PHE A 453 -14.74 -29.70 -10.67
C PHE A 453 -15.50 -29.32 -9.39
N ALA A 454 -15.86 -30.30 -8.56
CA ALA A 454 -16.78 -30.07 -7.44
C ALA A 454 -16.24 -29.06 -6.42
N MET A 455 -14.94 -29.12 -6.10
CA MET A 455 -14.32 -28.24 -5.11
C MET A 455 -14.22 -26.77 -5.56
N PRO A 456 -13.69 -26.43 -6.76
CA PRO A 456 -13.71 -25.05 -7.24
C PRO A 456 -15.13 -24.54 -7.46
N LEU A 457 -16.06 -25.36 -7.96
CA LEU A 457 -17.47 -24.97 -8.09
C LEU A 457 -18.08 -24.65 -6.72
N ALA A 458 -17.89 -25.52 -5.72
CA ALA A 458 -18.43 -25.31 -4.37
C ALA A 458 -17.90 -24.02 -3.74
N MET A 459 -16.60 -23.72 -3.91
CA MET A 459 -16.03 -22.45 -3.43
C MET A 459 -16.62 -21.24 -4.18
N GLY A 460 -16.83 -21.35 -5.50
CA GLY A 460 -17.50 -20.31 -6.29
C GLY A 460 -18.96 -20.07 -5.85
N VAL A 461 -19.74 -21.14 -5.65
CA VAL A 461 -21.12 -21.06 -5.15
C VAL A 461 -21.16 -20.48 -3.73
N LEU A 462 -20.27 -20.94 -2.85
CA LEU A 462 -20.16 -20.40 -1.49
C LEU A 462 -19.83 -18.90 -1.50
N THR A 463 -19.02 -18.44 -2.46
CA THR A 463 -18.71 -17.01 -2.61
C THR A 463 -19.97 -16.20 -2.93
N ILE A 464 -20.79 -16.67 -3.87
CA ILE A 464 -22.07 -16.03 -4.22
C ILE A 464 -23.00 -16.00 -3.00
N ILE A 465 -23.10 -17.11 -2.26
CA ILE A 465 -23.92 -17.19 -1.05
C ILE A 465 -23.44 -16.16 -0.02
N VAL A 466 -22.14 -16.15 0.31
CA VAL A 466 -21.56 -15.24 1.31
C VAL A 466 -21.75 -13.77 0.93
N MET A 467 -21.63 -13.42 -0.36
CA MET A 467 -21.86 -12.05 -0.80
C MET A 467 -23.30 -11.61 -0.55
N VAL A 468 -24.29 -12.46 -0.86
CA VAL A 468 -25.71 -12.11 -0.69
C VAL A 468 -26.15 -12.11 0.78
N VAL A 469 -25.50 -12.90 1.63
CA VAL A 469 -25.80 -12.97 3.06
C VAL A 469 -25.41 -11.65 3.75
N GLY A 470 -26.41 -10.87 4.16
CA GLY A 470 -26.22 -9.69 5.01
C GLY A 470 -26.24 -8.34 4.29
N VAL A 471 -26.61 -8.27 3.01
CA VAL A 471 -26.75 -7.00 2.28
C VAL A 471 -28.20 -6.73 1.89
N SER A 472 -28.64 -5.49 2.07
CA SER A 472 -29.99 -5.06 1.71
C SER A 472 -30.23 -5.17 0.20
N SER A 473 -31.25 -5.92 -0.21
CA SER A 473 -31.65 -6.08 -1.62
C SER A 473 -32.06 -4.76 -2.30
N VAL A 474 -32.52 -3.78 -1.51
CA VAL A 474 -32.97 -2.47 -1.99
C VAL A 474 -31.82 -1.63 -2.58
N PHE A 475 -30.66 -1.61 -1.94
CA PHE A 475 -29.52 -0.79 -2.39
C PHE A 475 -28.90 -1.29 -3.69
N TRP A 476 -28.73 -2.61 -3.81
CA TRP A 476 -28.27 -3.21 -5.05
C TRP A 476 -29.26 -2.98 -6.19
N LYS A 477 -30.57 -3.00 -5.91
CA LYS A 477 -31.59 -2.65 -6.91
C LYS A 477 -31.42 -1.22 -7.42
N GLN A 478 -31.30 -0.23 -6.53
CA GLN A 478 -31.08 1.17 -6.91
C GLN A 478 -29.78 1.37 -7.72
N ARG A 479 -28.70 0.70 -7.31
CA ARG A 479 -27.40 0.79 -8.00
C ARG A 479 -27.41 0.11 -9.37
N LEU A 480 -28.17 -0.98 -9.54
CA LEU A 480 -28.36 -1.62 -10.84
C LEU A 480 -29.21 -0.75 -11.78
N GLU A 481 -30.26 -0.13 -11.27
CA GLU A 481 -31.13 0.78 -12.03
C GLU A 481 -30.37 2.02 -12.56
N GLN A 482 -29.40 2.54 -11.81
CA GLN A 482 -28.58 3.70 -12.20
C GLN A 482 -27.46 3.38 -13.21
N THR A 483 -27.34 2.15 -13.73
CA THR A 483 -26.18 1.75 -14.56
C THR A 483 -26.11 2.48 -15.90
N GLY A 484 -27.25 2.75 -16.54
CA GLY A 484 -27.30 3.46 -17.82
C GLY A 484 -26.87 4.92 -17.71
N ALA A 485 -27.38 5.65 -16.70
CA ALA A 485 -27.05 7.05 -16.47
C ALA A 485 -25.55 7.26 -16.16
N ASP A 486 -24.97 6.36 -15.35
CA ASP A 486 -23.54 6.38 -15.01
C ASP A 486 -22.64 6.21 -16.24
N ALA A 487 -23.02 5.35 -17.19
CA ALA A 487 -22.23 5.10 -18.39
C ALA A 487 -22.11 6.39 -19.24
N GLY A 488 -23.22 7.12 -19.43
CA GLY A 488 -23.22 8.39 -20.16
C GLY A 488 -22.34 9.47 -19.52
N ILE A 489 -22.37 9.58 -18.18
CA ILE A 489 -21.50 10.50 -17.42
C ILE A 489 -20.03 10.14 -17.64
N ARG A 490 -19.68 8.85 -17.59
CA ARG A 490 -18.29 8.38 -17.79
C ARG A 490 -17.76 8.67 -19.18
N PHE A 491 -18.52 8.38 -20.24
CA PHE A 491 -18.08 8.65 -21.60
C PHE A 491 -17.84 10.16 -21.84
N ARG A 492 -18.71 11.01 -21.27
CA ARG A 492 -18.53 12.47 -21.33
C ARG A 492 -17.28 12.90 -20.59
N HIS A 493 -17.10 12.43 -19.36
CA HIS A 493 -15.90 12.70 -18.55
C HIS A 493 -14.62 12.27 -19.27
N TRP A 494 -14.60 11.10 -19.91
CA TRP A 494 -13.45 10.64 -20.68
C TRP A 494 -13.13 11.54 -21.87
N ALA A 495 -14.17 12.02 -22.57
CA ALA A 495 -14.01 12.97 -23.66
C ALA A 495 -13.50 14.34 -23.14
N GLU A 496 -14.04 14.82 -22.02
CA GLU A 496 -13.60 16.06 -21.35
C GLU A 496 -12.12 15.95 -20.96
N VAL A 497 -11.70 14.86 -20.32
CA VAL A 497 -10.28 14.61 -19.98
C VAL A 497 -9.39 14.64 -21.21
N LEU A 498 -9.77 13.99 -22.31
CA LEU A 498 -8.97 14.00 -23.54
C LEU A 498 -8.96 15.38 -24.23
N SER A 499 -10.01 16.19 -24.06
CA SER A 499 -10.06 17.56 -24.59
C SER A 499 -9.17 18.55 -23.85
N LEU A 500 -8.69 18.20 -22.65
CA LEU A 500 -7.71 18.99 -21.91
C LEU A 500 -6.29 18.92 -22.50
N GLN A 501 -6.03 18.00 -23.43
CA GLN A 501 -4.71 17.87 -24.05
C GLN A 501 -4.40 19.03 -25.00
N ASP A 502 -3.15 19.49 -24.96
CA ASP A 502 -2.66 20.47 -25.93
C ASP A 502 -2.65 19.88 -27.35
N SER A 503 -2.98 20.73 -28.33
CA SER A 503 -2.85 20.34 -29.73
C SER A 503 -1.38 20.23 -30.14
N GLY A 504 -0.98 19.08 -30.70
CA GLY A 504 0.39 18.90 -31.19
C GLY A 504 0.79 17.44 -31.38
N VAL A 505 1.78 17.21 -32.25
CA VAL A 505 2.31 15.86 -32.52
C VAL A 505 3.03 15.30 -31.29
N VAL A 506 3.75 16.14 -30.55
CA VAL A 506 4.48 15.72 -29.34
C VAL A 506 3.50 15.23 -28.27
N THR A 507 2.48 16.03 -27.96
CA THR A 507 1.42 15.66 -27.01
C THR A 507 0.65 14.43 -27.47
N ALA A 508 0.34 14.30 -28.76
CA ALA A 508 -0.33 13.10 -29.28
C ALA A 508 0.53 11.82 -29.11
N LEU A 509 1.84 11.92 -29.30
CA LEU A 509 2.75 10.77 -29.21
C LEU A 509 3.14 10.41 -27.77
N PHE A 510 3.45 11.41 -26.94
CA PHE A 510 4.04 11.25 -25.60
C PHE A 510 3.12 11.70 -24.46
N GLY A 511 1.93 12.22 -24.78
CA GLY A 511 0.94 12.70 -23.81
C GLY A 511 1.21 14.11 -23.30
N GLN A 512 0.32 14.59 -22.44
CA GLN A 512 0.41 15.85 -21.70
C GLN A 512 1.46 15.81 -20.57
N GLY A 513 2.13 14.67 -20.39
CA GLY A 513 3.11 14.44 -19.34
C GLY A 513 2.55 13.65 -18.16
N LEU A 514 3.41 12.91 -17.47
CA LEU A 514 3.02 12.07 -16.34
C LEU A 514 2.57 12.94 -15.16
N GLY A 515 1.45 12.60 -14.52
CA GLY A 515 0.94 13.30 -13.34
C GLY A 515 0.39 14.71 -13.57
N THR A 516 0.22 15.15 -14.83
CA THR A 516 -0.23 16.53 -15.12
C THR A 516 -1.74 16.69 -15.09
N LEU A 517 -2.53 15.60 -15.11
CA LEU A 517 -3.99 15.66 -15.19
C LEU A 517 -4.63 16.60 -14.14
N PRO A 518 -4.30 16.52 -12.83
CA PRO A 518 -4.87 17.44 -11.84
C PRO A 518 -4.49 18.91 -12.10
N ALA A 519 -3.25 19.17 -12.56
CA ALA A 519 -2.78 20.52 -12.86
C ALA A 519 -3.50 21.11 -14.08
N THR A 520 -3.61 20.33 -15.17
CA THR A 520 -4.29 20.76 -16.40
C THR A 520 -5.77 21.00 -16.15
N ASN A 521 -6.42 20.15 -15.34
CA ASN A 521 -7.82 20.32 -15.00
C ASN A 521 -8.06 21.48 -14.02
N LEU A 522 -7.12 21.73 -13.10
CA LEU A 522 -7.13 22.95 -12.28
C LEU A 522 -7.11 24.19 -13.18
N LEU A 523 -6.18 24.26 -14.14
CA LEU A 523 -6.03 25.40 -15.04
C LEU A 523 -7.26 25.64 -15.93
N SER A 524 -7.96 24.60 -16.36
CA SER A 524 -9.16 24.74 -17.21
C SER A 524 -10.40 25.25 -16.47
N GLN A 525 -10.40 25.19 -15.14
CA GLN A 525 -11.54 25.52 -14.28
C GLN A 525 -11.31 26.80 -13.44
N LEU A 526 -10.09 27.35 -13.44
CA LEU A 526 -9.79 28.63 -12.80
C LEU A 526 -10.44 29.80 -13.57
N PRO A 527 -10.87 30.87 -12.87
CA PRO A 527 -10.76 31.08 -11.42
C PRO A 527 -11.93 30.51 -10.58
N ASP A 528 -13.01 30.04 -11.20
CA ASP A 528 -14.32 29.95 -10.53
C ASP A 528 -14.67 28.59 -9.91
N GLN A 529 -14.05 27.48 -10.34
CA GLN A 529 -14.56 26.12 -10.01
C GLN A 529 -13.54 25.14 -9.42
N ALA A 530 -12.27 25.53 -9.24
CA ALA A 530 -11.24 24.60 -8.79
C ALA A 530 -10.67 24.89 -7.39
N GLY A 531 -10.98 23.99 -6.46
CA GLY A 531 -10.42 24.02 -5.12
C GLY A 531 -8.93 23.74 -5.13
N ASN A 532 -8.14 24.69 -4.66
CA ASN A 532 -6.71 24.52 -4.53
C ASN A 532 -6.17 25.13 -3.23
N TYR A 533 -4.91 24.86 -2.96
CA TYR A 533 -4.18 25.47 -1.86
C TYR A 533 -2.72 25.67 -2.23
N ARG A 534 -2.03 26.50 -1.45
CA ARG A 534 -0.58 26.64 -1.49
C ARG A 534 -0.07 27.15 -0.15
N TYR A 535 1.19 26.90 0.13
CA TYR A 535 1.92 27.50 1.23
C TYR A 535 2.68 28.71 0.69
N ALA A 536 2.34 29.89 1.20
CA ALA A 536 2.96 31.16 0.84
C ALA A 536 3.89 31.63 1.95
N SER A 537 4.82 32.54 1.64
CA SER A 537 5.76 33.06 2.63
C SER A 537 5.86 34.58 2.57
N GLU A 538 5.94 35.20 3.74
CA GLU A 538 6.16 36.63 3.95
C GLU A 538 7.33 36.76 4.93
N GLY A 539 8.53 37.06 4.39
CA GLY A 539 9.78 36.92 5.14
C GLY A 539 10.05 35.45 5.50
N ASP A 540 10.36 35.18 6.77
CA ASP A 540 10.55 33.82 7.30
C ASP A 540 9.22 33.15 7.71
N ASN A 541 8.10 33.89 7.73
CA ASN A 541 6.81 33.35 8.12
C ASN A 541 6.14 32.63 6.95
N ARG A 542 5.63 31.41 7.19
CA ARG A 542 4.89 30.63 6.19
C ARG A 542 3.43 30.54 6.61
N TYR A 543 2.52 30.57 5.64
CA TYR A 543 1.09 30.50 5.91
C TYR A 543 0.35 29.76 4.80
N LEU A 544 -0.84 29.27 5.12
CA LEU A 544 -1.69 28.52 4.21
C LEU A 544 -2.59 29.47 3.41
N VAL A 545 -2.65 29.28 2.09
CA VAL A 545 -3.59 29.95 1.20
C VAL A 545 -4.60 28.92 0.70
N LEU A 546 -5.89 29.17 0.97
CA LEU A 546 -7.01 28.30 0.59
C LEU A 546 -7.92 29.02 -0.40
N ASN A 547 -8.12 28.40 -1.57
CA ASN A 547 -9.12 28.85 -2.54
C ASN A 547 -10.45 28.11 -2.32
N SER A 548 -11.55 28.84 -2.46
CA SER A 548 -12.91 28.33 -2.44
C SER A 548 -13.33 27.72 -3.77
N ALA A 549 -13.16 26.41 -3.90
CA ALA A 549 -13.93 25.66 -4.89
C ALA A 549 -13.78 24.16 -4.63
N GLY A 550 -14.61 23.34 -5.29
CA GLY A 550 -14.45 21.88 -5.32
C GLY A 550 -14.59 21.12 -3.99
N GLY A 551 -14.98 21.79 -2.89
CA GLY A 551 -15.07 21.15 -1.57
C GLY A 551 -13.73 20.62 -1.08
N LEU A 552 -12.65 21.40 -1.26
CA LEU A 552 -11.32 21.07 -0.74
C LEU A 552 -11.24 21.38 0.77
N TYR A 553 -10.96 20.36 1.57
CA TYR A 553 -10.75 20.46 3.01
C TYR A 553 -9.29 20.23 3.33
N MET A 554 -8.67 21.13 4.07
CA MET A 554 -7.35 20.92 4.65
C MET A 554 -7.52 20.39 6.07
N ALA A 555 -7.13 19.13 6.32
CA ALA A 555 -7.52 18.41 7.54
C ALA A 555 -6.33 17.82 8.30
N GLN A 556 -6.48 17.74 9.62
CA GLN A 556 -5.56 17.04 10.52
C GLN A 556 -6.36 16.10 11.44
N ARG A 557 -5.81 14.92 11.73
CA ARG A 557 -6.42 14.00 12.71
C ARG A 557 -6.17 14.52 14.13
N VAL A 558 -7.22 14.57 14.94
CA VAL A 558 -7.19 15.06 16.33
C VAL A 558 -7.97 14.10 17.23
N ALA A 559 -7.77 14.19 18.55
CA ALA A 559 -8.39 13.27 19.52
C ALA A 559 -9.05 13.99 20.72
N PRO A 560 -10.03 14.89 20.49
CA PRO A 560 -10.71 15.64 21.56
C PRO A 560 -11.52 14.72 22.47
N HIS A 561 -11.71 15.08 23.74
CA HIS A 561 -12.65 14.39 24.62
C HIS A 561 -14.09 14.82 24.30
N PRO A 562 -15.10 13.95 24.50
CA PRO A 562 -16.49 14.35 24.39
C PRO A 562 -16.86 15.35 25.50
N ALA A 563 -17.78 16.26 25.19
CA ALA A 563 -18.27 17.34 26.02
C ALA A 563 -17.19 18.30 26.56
N GLU A 564 -16.01 18.31 25.92
CA GLU A 564 -14.88 19.14 26.29
C GLU A 564 -15.05 20.55 25.71
N THR A 565 -14.61 21.55 26.47
CA THR A 565 -14.55 22.93 25.98
C THR A 565 -13.24 23.13 25.25
N LEU A 566 -13.32 23.44 23.96
CA LEU A 566 -12.19 23.68 23.07
C LEU A 566 -12.14 25.15 22.68
N ARG A 567 -10.94 25.68 22.47
CA ARG A 567 -10.71 27.04 21.96
C ARG A 567 -9.93 26.96 20.65
N LEU A 568 -10.55 27.42 19.58
CA LEU A 568 -9.92 27.60 18.28
C LEU A 568 -9.33 29.00 18.21
N GLU A 569 -8.04 29.09 17.90
CA GLU A 569 -7.33 30.34 17.61
C GLU A 569 -6.71 30.25 16.22
N MET A 570 -6.82 31.32 15.43
CA MET A 570 -6.11 31.42 14.15
C MET A 570 -6.01 32.87 13.71
N SER A 571 -5.00 33.16 12.90
CA SER A 571 -4.86 34.42 12.20
C SER A 571 -5.39 34.25 10.78
N VAL A 572 -6.27 35.14 10.35
CA VAL A 572 -6.93 35.08 9.03
C VAL A 572 -6.73 36.39 8.28
N ARG A 573 -6.38 36.31 7.01
CA ARG A 573 -6.30 37.45 6.10
C ARG A 573 -7.07 37.12 4.82
N ALA A 574 -7.95 38.03 4.40
CA ALA A 574 -8.83 37.82 3.25
C ALA A 574 -8.85 39.07 2.36
N PRO A 575 -8.01 39.12 1.32
CA PRO A 575 -7.91 40.27 0.42
C PRO A 575 -9.18 40.53 -0.40
N SER A 576 -9.98 39.49 -0.66
CA SER A 576 -11.21 39.57 -1.44
C SER A 576 -12.33 40.26 -0.66
N THR A 577 -13.15 41.08 -1.34
CA THR A 577 -14.32 41.78 -0.75
C THR A 577 -15.43 40.84 -0.30
N GLN A 578 -15.41 39.60 -0.79
CA GLN A 578 -16.19 38.47 -0.30
C GLN A 578 -15.20 37.37 0.08
N ALA A 579 -15.42 36.72 1.23
CA ALA A 579 -14.62 35.59 1.68
C ALA A 579 -15.37 34.86 2.80
N GLY A 580 -15.05 33.58 2.99
CA GLY A 580 -15.49 32.82 4.15
C GLY A 580 -14.43 31.81 4.55
N LEU A 581 -14.35 31.53 5.84
CA LEU A 581 -13.55 30.42 6.35
C LEU A 581 -14.40 29.70 7.36
N GLU A 582 -14.47 28.40 7.20
CA GLU A 582 -15.13 27.54 8.16
C GLU A 582 -14.17 26.46 8.63
N ALA A 583 -14.18 26.25 9.94
CA ALA A 583 -13.51 25.14 10.59
C ALA A 583 -14.55 24.09 10.99
N SER A 584 -14.15 22.82 10.98
CA SER A 584 -14.99 21.75 11.48
C SER A 584 -14.23 20.74 12.29
N LEU A 585 -14.90 20.21 13.31
CA LEU A 585 -14.47 19.08 14.11
C LEU A 585 -15.49 17.96 13.90
N CYS A 586 -15.12 16.96 13.11
CA CYS A 586 -16.04 15.90 12.68
C CYS A 586 -15.48 14.50 12.96
N GLU A 587 -16.35 13.56 13.29
CA GLU A 587 -16.03 12.14 13.23
C GLU A 587 -15.94 11.70 11.76
N LYS A 588 -14.74 11.36 11.31
CA LYS A 588 -14.44 11.11 9.90
C LYS A 588 -13.19 10.26 9.75
N ASN A 589 -13.30 9.11 9.06
CA ASN A 589 -12.09 8.36 8.69
C ASN A 589 -11.38 9.02 7.50
N LEU A 590 -12.09 9.23 6.39
CA LEU A 590 -11.57 9.95 5.23
C LEU A 590 -12.60 10.90 4.60
N PHE A 591 -13.76 10.41 4.12
CA PHE A 591 -14.72 11.24 3.37
C PHE A 591 -16.02 11.60 4.08
N ASN A 592 -16.75 10.61 4.57
CA ASN A 592 -18.09 10.88 5.07
C ASN A 592 -17.95 11.32 6.52
N SER A 593 -18.40 12.54 6.79
CA SER A 593 -18.45 13.08 8.14
C SER A 593 -19.68 12.53 8.86
N ARG A 594 -19.52 12.19 10.14
CA ARG A 594 -20.60 11.97 11.12
C ARG A 594 -20.33 12.93 12.27
N GLN A 595 -21.38 13.33 13.00
CA GLN A 595 -21.30 14.16 14.21
C GLN A 595 -20.25 15.28 14.11
N CYS A 596 -20.67 16.47 13.66
CA CYS A 596 -19.78 17.59 13.42
C CYS A 596 -20.12 18.78 14.30
N GLN A 597 -19.08 19.44 14.81
CA GLN A 597 -19.15 20.83 15.26
C GLN A 597 -18.57 21.71 14.15
N TRP A 598 -19.38 22.64 13.63
CA TRP A 598 -18.96 23.59 12.61
C TRP A 598 -18.78 24.97 13.23
N LEU A 599 -17.69 25.63 12.86
CA LEU A 599 -17.34 26.96 13.32
C LEU A 599 -17.13 27.85 12.10
N LYS A 600 -17.87 28.95 12.06
CA LYS A 600 -17.65 29.99 11.06
C LYS A 600 -16.69 31.02 11.63
N ALA A 601 -15.57 31.23 10.95
CA ALA A 601 -14.63 32.28 11.33
C ALA A 601 -15.25 33.65 11.05
N ASP A 602 -15.33 34.49 12.07
CA ASP A 602 -15.82 35.86 11.95
C ASP A 602 -14.62 36.79 11.73
N PHE A 603 -14.50 37.32 10.52
CA PHE A 603 -13.45 38.26 10.10
C PHE A 603 -14.01 39.19 9.02
N LYS A 604 -13.42 40.39 8.90
CA LYS A 604 -13.83 41.35 7.87
C LYS A 604 -13.17 41.01 6.54
N PRO A 605 -13.92 40.73 5.47
CA PRO A 605 -13.35 40.56 4.14
C PRO A 605 -12.83 41.89 3.58
N GLY A 606 -11.96 41.83 2.57
CA GLY A 606 -11.35 43.00 1.93
C GLY A 606 -10.25 43.66 2.75
N GLN A 607 -9.72 42.97 3.75
CA GLN A 607 -8.64 43.47 4.61
C GLN A 607 -7.31 42.83 4.23
N THR A 608 -6.28 43.65 4.13
CA THR A 608 -4.89 43.22 3.87
C THR A 608 -4.10 42.95 5.14
N GLU A 609 -4.67 43.23 6.31
CA GLU A 609 -4.06 42.99 7.61
C GLU A 609 -4.52 41.64 8.18
N TRP A 610 -3.65 41.00 8.96
CA TRP A 610 -3.98 39.78 9.70
C TRP A 610 -4.98 40.08 10.81
N GLN A 611 -6.07 39.33 10.85
CA GLN A 611 -7.10 39.42 11.88
C GLN A 611 -7.03 38.19 12.77
N HIS A 612 -6.91 38.40 14.08
CA HIS A 612 -6.93 37.29 15.02
C HIS A 612 -8.37 36.87 15.30
N PHE A 613 -8.65 35.59 15.06
CA PHE A 613 -9.93 34.96 15.35
C PHE A 613 -9.75 34.01 16.53
N MET A 614 -10.65 34.13 17.51
CA MET A 614 -10.74 33.25 18.65
C MET A 614 -12.20 32.87 18.88
N GLN A 615 -12.47 31.56 18.97
CA GLN A 615 -13.78 31.07 19.33
C GLN A 615 -13.67 29.87 20.27
N THR A 616 -14.46 29.91 21.34
CA THR A 616 -14.64 28.77 22.25
C THR A 616 -15.91 28.02 21.87
N PHE A 617 -15.84 26.69 21.85
CA PHE A 617 -16.96 25.81 21.55
C PHE A 617 -16.87 24.51 22.34
N ASN A 618 -17.99 23.78 22.43
CA ASN A 618 -18.00 22.47 23.08
C ASN A 618 -17.90 21.37 22.00
N SER A 619 -17.08 20.34 22.24
CA SER A 619 -16.94 19.21 21.31
C SER A 619 -18.21 18.38 21.16
N GLY A 620 -19.19 18.53 22.07
CA GLY A 620 -20.42 17.74 22.09
C GLY A 620 -20.10 16.25 22.20
N GLU A 621 -20.80 15.41 21.45
CA GLU A 621 -20.52 13.97 21.42
C GLU A 621 -19.31 13.57 20.55
N VAL A 622 -18.60 14.54 19.95
CA VAL A 622 -17.48 14.23 19.05
C VAL A 622 -16.35 13.55 19.80
N GLY A 623 -15.94 12.37 19.32
CA GLY A 623 -14.91 11.58 19.98
C GLY A 623 -15.44 10.72 21.13
N ALA A 624 -16.77 10.58 21.26
CA ALA A 624 -17.39 9.63 22.18
C ALA A 624 -17.13 8.17 21.75
N GLY A 625 -17.33 7.25 22.71
CA GLY A 625 -17.14 5.81 22.53
C GLY A 625 -15.88 5.27 23.20
N ASN A 626 -15.76 3.95 23.19
CA ASN A 626 -14.59 3.25 23.71
C ASN A 626 -13.58 3.01 22.57
N VAL A 627 -12.45 2.39 22.88
CA VAL A 627 -11.42 1.94 21.93
C VAL A 627 -11.95 1.46 20.56
N LEU A 628 -12.93 0.57 20.58
CA LEU A 628 -13.41 -0.16 19.42
C LEU A 628 -14.55 0.55 18.72
N THR A 629 -15.24 1.46 19.43
CA THR A 629 -16.43 2.17 18.96
C THR A 629 -16.19 3.66 18.68
N ARG A 630 -15.08 4.23 19.17
CA ARG A 630 -14.69 5.62 18.95
C ARG A 630 -14.30 5.81 17.50
N ARG A 631 -15.00 6.73 16.84
CA ARG A 631 -14.70 7.09 15.46
C ARG A 631 -13.48 8.01 15.41
N PRO A 632 -12.61 7.88 14.40
CA PRO A 632 -11.54 8.85 14.17
C PRO A 632 -12.13 10.26 14.01
N VAL A 633 -11.48 11.26 14.62
CA VAL A 633 -11.92 12.67 14.55
C VAL A 633 -10.91 13.47 13.73
N GLN A 634 -11.42 14.45 12.99
CA GLN A 634 -10.61 15.36 12.19
C GLN A 634 -11.03 16.80 12.42
N PHE A 635 -10.03 17.65 12.59
CA PHE A 635 -10.15 19.09 12.42
C PHE A 635 -9.94 19.41 10.94
N SER A 636 -10.77 20.26 10.35
CA SER A 636 -10.65 20.66 8.94
C SER A 636 -10.91 22.15 8.75
N LEU A 637 -10.17 22.76 7.84
CA LEU A 637 -10.40 24.11 7.33
C LEU A 637 -10.87 24.05 5.88
N TYR A 638 -11.84 24.87 5.51
CA TYR A 638 -12.24 25.04 4.13
C TYR A 638 -12.83 26.43 3.87
N ASN A 639 -12.73 26.88 2.62
CA ASN A 639 -13.31 28.14 2.17
C ASN A 639 -14.62 27.86 1.41
N PRO A 640 -15.81 28.21 1.98
CA PRO A 640 -17.10 27.92 1.37
C PRO A 640 -17.53 28.90 0.28
N VAL A 641 -16.87 30.05 0.09
CA VAL A 641 -17.39 31.16 -0.76
C VAL A 641 -16.72 31.14 -2.13
N PRO A 642 -17.33 30.62 -3.21
CA PRO A 642 -16.67 30.36 -4.49
C PRO A 642 -15.92 31.57 -5.10
N GLY A 643 -14.80 31.32 -5.78
CA GLY A 643 -14.00 32.36 -6.44
C GLY A 643 -13.20 33.29 -5.50
N THR A 644 -13.11 32.97 -4.22
CA THR A 644 -12.40 33.74 -3.19
C THR A 644 -11.14 33.03 -2.68
N VAL A 645 -10.25 33.79 -2.06
CA VAL A 645 -9.03 33.28 -1.44
C VAL A 645 -8.97 33.74 0.00
N VAL A 646 -8.64 32.82 0.90
CA VAL A 646 -8.39 33.09 2.31
C VAL A 646 -7.00 32.61 2.67
N GLU A 647 -6.29 33.44 3.42
CA GLU A 647 -4.98 33.14 3.98
C GLU A 647 -5.14 32.88 5.48
N VAL A 648 -4.50 31.83 5.97
CA VAL A 648 -4.64 31.33 7.34
C VAL A 648 -3.27 31.02 7.92
N ASP A 649 -3.04 31.44 9.15
CA ASP A 649 -1.80 31.24 9.90
C ASP A 649 -2.07 30.99 11.40
N GLN A 650 -1.09 30.43 12.11
CA GLN A 650 -1.08 30.19 13.55
C GLN A 650 -2.36 29.50 14.07
N VAL A 651 -2.73 28.39 13.42
CA VAL A 651 -3.94 27.63 13.76
C VAL A 651 -3.69 26.77 15.00
N ARG A 652 -4.44 27.01 16.06
CA ARG A 652 -4.34 26.28 17.34
C ARG A 652 -5.70 25.79 17.77
N LEU A 653 -5.77 24.54 18.21
CA LEU A 653 -6.99 23.97 18.78
C LEU A 653 -6.69 23.53 20.21
N LEU A 654 -6.98 24.41 21.15
CA LEU A 654 -6.59 24.26 22.54
C LEU A 654 -7.68 23.55 23.33
N ASP A 655 -7.29 22.54 24.10
CA ASP A 655 -8.18 21.79 24.99
C ASP A 655 -8.47 22.56 26.30
N GLY A 656 -9.22 21.94 27.22
CA GLY A 656 -9.55 22.55 28.51
C GLY A 656 -8.33 22.78 29.44
N ARG A 657 -7.17 22.18 29.13
CA ARG A 657 -5.90 22.32 29.85
C ARG A 657 -4.95 23.31 29.16
N GLY A 658 -5.29 23.73 27.94
CA GLY A 658 -4.45 24.58 27.11
C GLY A 658 -3.44 23.80 26.25
N GLU A 659 -3.55 22.48 26.16
CA GLU A 659 -2.76 21.67 25.23
C GLU A 659 -3.27 21.87 23.80
N ASP A 660 -2.35 22.02 22.85
CA ASP A 660 -2.69 22.16 21.43
C ASP A 660 -2.86 20.79 20.80
N LEU A 661 -4.07 20.54 20.29
CA LEU A 661 -4.40 19.30 19.60
C LEU A 661 -3.90 19.28 18.16
N LEU A 662 -3.44 20.42 17.63
CA LEU A 662 -2.88 20.54 16.29
C LEU A 662 -1.34 20.61 16.33
N ARG A 663 -0.71 20.12 15.26
CA ARG A 663 0.72 20.21 15.00
C ARG A 663 0.96 20.99 13.70
N ASN A 664 2.08 21.71 13.64
CA ASN A 664 2.47 22.52 12.46
C ASN A 664 1.35 23.50 12.03
N GLY A 665 0.69 24.14 13.02
CA GLY A 665 -0.36 25.14 12.78
C GLY A 665 0.16 26.50 12.29
N ASP A 666 1.46 26.72 12.41
CA ASP A 666 2.25 27.84 11.85
C ASP A 666 2.78 27.54 10.44
N PHE A 667 2.53 26.34 9.91
CA PHE A 667 2.96 25.90 8.59
C PHE A 667 4.47 26.00 8.33
N ALA A 668 5.32 26.08 9.37
CA ALA A 668 6.77 26.21 9.23
C ALA A 668 7.41 25.02 8.51
N ASN A 669 6.79 23.84 8.59
CA ASN A 669 7.17 22.62 7.87
C ASN A 669 6.29 22.35 6.63
N GLY A 670 5.64 23.39 6.10
CA GLY A 670 4.74 23.27 4.95
C GLY A 670 3.52 22.41 5.29
N GLY A 671 3.28 21.38 4.49
CA GLY A 671 2.11 20.50 4.63
C GLY A 671 2.25 19.32 5.59
N ASP A 672 3.35 19.19 6.34
CA ASP A 672 3.46 18.11 7.31
C ASP A 672 2.28 18.14 8.31
N TYR A 673 1.74 16.96 8.61
CA TYR A 673 0.50 16.66 9.37
C TYR A 673 -0.82 17.09 8.71
N TRP A 674 -0.79 18.01 7.76
CA TRP A 674 -1.97 18.49 7.04
C TRP A 674 -2.24 17.64 5.80
N PHE A 675 -3.45 17.08 5.70
CA PHE A 675 -3.83 16.18 4.61
C PHE A 675 -5.11 16.67 3.94
N PHE A 676 -4.98 17.11 2.68
CA PHE A 676 -6.10 17.67 1.93
C PHE A 676 -7.07 16.59 1.43
N LYS A 677 -8.33 16.97 1.20
CA LYS A 677 -9.41 16.06 0.77
C LYS A 677 -10.36 16.78 -0.15
N SER A 678 -10.92 16.07 -1.12
CA SER A 678 -11.89 16.63 -2.08
C SER A 678 -12.99 15.63 -2.38
N GLY A 679 -14.24 16.07 -2.25
CA GLY A 679 -15.42 15.28 -2.61
C GLY A 679 -15.61 15.10 -4.13
N ASP A 680 -15.08 16.02 -4.93
CA ASP A 680 -15.14 15.92 -6.39
C ASP A 680 -14.09 14.95 -6.91
N HIS A 681 -14.50 13.72 -7.23
CA HIS A 681 -13.58 12.69 -7.72
C HIS A 681 -13.37 12.68 -9.23
N LEU A 682 -14.15 13.44 -10.00
CA LEU A 682 -13.95 13.54 -11.45
C LEU A 682 -12.81 14.52 -11.74
N PHE A 683 -12.67 15.54 -10.89
CA PHE A 683 -11.58 16.49 -10.99
C PHE A 683 -10.18 15.86 -11.02
N TRP A 684 -9.95 14.82 -10.22
CA TRP A 684 -8.60 14.27 -9.99
C TRP A 684 -8.25 13.05 -10.82
N HIS A 685 -9.25 12.40 -11.44
CA HIS A 685 -9.09 11.06 -11.97
C HIS A 685 -9.71 10.93 -13.35
N ALA A 686 -8.99 10.33 -14.31
CA ALA A 686 -9.56 10.01 -15.62
C ALA A 686 -10.67 8.95 -15.58
N LYS A 687 -10.72 8.13 -14.51
CA LYS A 687 -11.70 7.05 -14.32
C LYS A 687 -11.72 6.01 -15.44
N ASN A 688 -10.58 5.83 -16.11
CA ASN A 688 -10.32 4.78 -17.09
C ASN A 688 -8.80 4.72 -17.35
N LEU A 689 -8.21 3.53 -17.23
CA LEU A 689 -6.78 3.29 -17.36
C LEU A 689 -6.25 3.68 -18.75
N TRP A 690 -6.96 3.34 -19.84
CA TRP A 690 -6.50 3.66 -21.19
C TRP A 690 -6.63 5.14 -21.51
N VAL A 691 -7.70 5.79 -21.05
CA VAL A 691 -7.85 7.25 -21.16
C VAL A 691 -6.75 7.95 -20.39
N HIS A 692 -6.44 7.48 -19.17
CA HIS A 692 -5.35 8.00 -18.36
C HIS A 692 -3.98 7.82 -19.05
N LEU A 693 -3.68 6.64 -19.58
CA LEU A 693 -2.44 6.37 -20.31
C LEU A 693 -2.35 7.22 -21.59
N LEU A 694 -3.45 7.40 -22.31
CA LEU A 694 -3.48 8.23 -23.51
C LEU A 694 -3.30 9.71 -23.16
N PHE A 695 -3.88 10.18 -22.05
CA PHE A 695 -3.69 11.53 -21.55
C PHE A 695 -2.25 11.80 -21.15
N GLU A 696 -1.68 10.99 -20.27
CA GLU A 696 -0.37 11.28 -19.69
C GLU A 696 0.80 10.83 -20.57
N GLN A 697 0.67 9.69 -21.27
CA GLN A 697 1.78 9.06 -22.01
C GLN A 697 1.55 8.99 -23.54
N GLY A 698 0.40 9.49 -24.04
CA GLY A 698 0.10 9.53 -25.46
C GLY A 698 -0.11 8.15 -26.09
N TRP A 699 -0.23 8.14 -27.43
CA TRP A 699 -0.46 6.91 -28.18
C TRP A 699 0.69 5.90 -28.03
N LEU A 700 1.94 6.37 -27.96
CA LEU A 700 3.10 5.48 -27.88
C LEU A 700 3.14 4.74 -26.53
N GLY A 701 2.85 5.43 -25.42
CA GLY A 701 2.71 4.82 -24.10
C GLY A 701 1.53 3.83 -24.04
N ALA A 702 0.35 4.25 -24.48
CA ALA A 702 -0.86 3.43 -24.44
C ALA A 702 -0.75 2.15 -25.31
N VAL A 703 -0.21 2.26 -26.52
CA VAL A 703 -0.02 1.11 -27.44
C VAL A 703 1.03 0.16 -26.88
N SER A 704 2.19 0.66 -26.44
CA SER A 704 3.26 -0.21 -25.91
C SER A 704 2.82 -0.94 -24.64
N PHE A 705 2.11 -0.28 -23.72
CA PHE A 705 1.47 -0.93 -22.56
C PHE A 705 0.52 -2.04 -23.00
N THR A 706 -0.37 -1.76 -23.97
CA THR A 706 -1.35 -2.72 -24.49
C THR A 706 -0.68 -3.93 -25.16
N LEU A 707 0.42 -3.74 -25.88
CA LEU A 707 1.20 -4.83 -26.48
C LEU A 707 1.82 -5.75 -25.41
N ILE A 708 2.31 -5.18 -24.30
CA ILE A 708 2.82 -5.95 -23.16
C ILE A 708 1.68 -6.73 -22.49
N LEU A 709 0.51 -6.11 -22.35
CA LEU A 709 -0.70 -6.76 -21.82
C LEU A 709 -1.13 -7.95 -22.69
N ILE A 710 -1.20 -7.77 -24.01
CA ILE A 710 -1.51 -8.86 -24.95
C ILE A 710 -0.47 -9.99 -24.81
N LEU A 711 0.83 -9.66 -24.70
CA LEU A 711 1.87 -10.65 -24.51
C LEU A 711 1.68 -11.45 -23.21
N ALA A 712 1.32 -10.78 -22.11
CA ALA A 712 1.00 -11.42 -20.84
C ALA A 712 -0.19 -12.37 -20.97
N LEU A 713 -1.31 -11.91 -21.53
CA LEU A 713 -2.51 -12.72 -21.74
C LEU A 713 -2.22 -13.95 -22.59
N VAL A 714 -1.46 -13.81 -23.68
CA VAL A 714 -1.08 -14.94 -24.55
C VAL A 714 -0.22 -15.97 -23.81
N ARG A 715 0.78 -15.54 -23.02
CA ARG A 715 1.66 -16.46 -22.29
C ARG A 715 0.94 -17.15 -21.13
N LEU A 716 0.14 -16.41 -20.38
CA LEU A 716 -0.68 -16.95 -19.31
C LEU A 716 -1.72 -17.93 -19.90
N GLY A 717 -2.45 -17.56 -20.94
CA GLY A 717 -3.44 -18.42 -21.60
C GLY A 717 -2.84 -19.74 -22.11
N ARG A 718 -1.67 -19.69 -22.75
CA ARG A 718 -0.96 -20.91 -23.22
C ARG A 718 -0.59 -21.86 -22.09
N THR A 719 -0.22 -21.32 -20.93
CA THR A 719 0.18 -22.13 -19.77
C THR A 719 -1.03 -22.61 -18.96
N VAL A 720 -2.10 -21.82 -18.90
CA VAL A 720 -3.43 -22.27 -18.42
C VAL A 720 -3.94 -23.44 -19.24
N ALA A 721 -3.84 -23.39 -20.58
CA ALA A 721 -4.21 -24.51 -21.44
C ALA A 721 -3.42 -25.81 -21.14
N ARG A 722 -2.21 -25.69 -20.58
CA ARG A 722 -1.38 -26.81 -20.11
C ARG A 722 -1.74 -27.29 -18.69
N GLY A 723 -2.65 -26.63 -17.99
CA GLY A 723 -3.11 -27.01 -16.65
C GLY A 723 -2.32 -26.38 -15.50
N ALA A 724 -1.70 -25.22 -15.71
CA ALA A 724 -0.92 -24.54 -14.68
C ALA A 724 -1.79 -23.63 -13.77
N LEU A 725 -1.93 -24.00 -12.49
CA LEU A 725 -2.71 -23.24 -11.49
C LEU A 725 -2.21 -21.81 -11.29
N GLN A 726 -0.89 -21.63 -11.23
CA GLN A 726 -0.27 -20.32 -10.99
C GLN A 726 -0.60 -19.33 -12.13
N SER A 727 -0.58 -19.81 -13.38
CA SER A 727 -1.00 -19.03 -14.54
C SER A 727 -2.48 -18.69 -14.50
N THR A 728 -3.33 -19.60 -14.02
CA THR A 728 -4.78 -19.34 -13.85
C THR A 728 -5.01 -18.19 -12.89
N VAL A 729 -4.29 -18.18 -11.77
CA VAL A 729 -4.37 -17.12 -10.76
C VAL A 729 -3.92 -15.78 -11.33
N LEU A 730 -2.77 -15.74 -12.00
CA LEU A 730 -2.28 -14.52 -12.64
C LEU A 730 -3.21 -14.03 -13.76
N LEU A 731 -3.79 -14.94 -14.54
CA LEU A 731 -4.75 -14.61 -15.59
C LEU A 731 -6.04 -14.04 -14.99
N ALA A 732 -6.55 -14.62 -13.90
CA ALA A 732 -7.71 -14.12 -13.19
C ALA A 732 -7.47 -12.73 -12.57
N SER A 733 -6.30 -12.53 -11.94
CA SER A 733 -5.87 -11.24 -11.42
C SER A 733 -5.74 -10.20 -12.54
N THR A 734 -5.15 -10.60 -13.67
CA THR A 734 -5.03 -9.72 -14.86
C THR A 734 -6.39 -9.35 -15.44
N GLY A 735 -7.28 -10.32 -15.59
CA GLY A 735 -8.67 -10.07 -16.02
C GLY A 735 -9.40 -9.12 -15.07
N ALA A 736 -9.25 -9.32 -13.75
CA ALA A 736 -9.88 -8.47 -12.75
C ALA A 736 -9.47 -7.00 -12.87
N TRP A 737 -8.17 -6.69 -12.91
CA TRP A 737 -7.74 -5.30 -12.99
C TRP A 737 -7.97 -4.67 -14.37
N ILE A 738 -8.03 -5.44 -15.46
CA ILE A 738 -8.48 -4.94 -16.77
C ILE A 738 -9.92 -4.41 -16.66
N ILE A 739 -10.81 -5.19 -16.02
CA ILE A 739 -12.21 -4.79 -15.86
C ILE A 739 -12.33 -3.54 -14.98
N VAL A 740 -11.62 -3.49 -13.84
CA VAL A 740 -11.60 -2.27 -13.00
C VAL A 740 -10.97 -1.10 -13.76
N GLY A 741 -9.90 -1.33 -14.52
CA GLY A 741 -9.25 -0.32 -15.36
C GLY A 741 -10.16 0.26 -16.45
N GLY A 742 -11.25 -0.44 -16.82
CA GLY A 742 -12.28 0.12 -17.70
C GLY A 742 -13.13 1.22 -17.06
N VAL A 743 -13.13 1.32 -15.72
CA VAL A 743 -13.95 2.25 -14.95
C VAL A 743 -13.16 3.03 -13.89
N ASP A 744 -11.85 2.81 -13.79
CA ASP A 744 -10.94 3.54 -12.91
C ASP A 744 -9.54 3.68 -13.51
N SER A 745 -8.76 4.64 -13.02
CA SER A 745 -7.43 4.97 -13.58
C SER A 745 -6.33 4.01 -13.13
N LEU A 746 -6.39 3.51 -11.89
CA LEU A 746 -5.45 2.56 -11.25
C LEU A 746 -4.01 3.05 -11.05
N VAL A 747 -3.37 3.61 -12.09
CA VAL A 747 -1.94 3.93 -12.09
C VAL A 747 -1.61 5.34 -11.59
N ASP A 748 -2.64 6.14 -11.29
CA ASP A 748 -2.58 7.42 -10.59
C ASP A 748 -2.40 7.29 -9.07
N ALA A 749 -2.54 6.07 -8.55
CA ALA A 749 -2.17 5.67 -7.20
C ALA A 749 -0.86 4.82 -7.23
N PRO A 750 0.28 5.36 -6.78
CA PRO A 750 1.60 4.72 -6.98
C PRO A 750 1.72 3.29 -6.44
N ARG A 751 1.08 3.00 -5.30
CA ARG A 751 1.08 1.67 -4.69
C ARG A 751 0.30 0.64 -5.53
N LEU A 752 -0.83 1.05 -6.12
CA LEU A 752 -1.56 0.19 -7.06
C LEU A 752 -0.81 0.06 -8.38
N ALA A 753 -0.23 1.14 -8.88
CA ALA A 753 0.60 1.14 -10.08
C ALA A 753 1.75 0.13 -9.96
N LEU A 754 2.46 0.08 -8.83
CA LEU A 754 3.48 -0.93 -8.53
C LEU A 754 2.95 -2.34 -8.76
N LEU A 755 1.77 -2.65 -8.22
CA LEU A 755 1.19 -3.98 -8.29
C LEU A 755 0.73 -4.32 -9.71
N VAL A 756 0.07 -3.39 -10.40
CA VAL A 756 -0.38 -3.54 -11.80
C VAL A 756 0.81 -3.76 -12.72
N TYR A 757 1.82 -2.88 -12.69
CA TYR A 757 3.02 -3.02 -13.53
C TYR A 757 3.83 -4.26 -13.17
N GLY A 758 4.04 -4.53 -11.88
CA GLY A 758 4.78 -5.69 -11.41
C GLY A 758 4.16 -7.00 -11.88
N LEU A 759 2.85 -7.17 -11.66
CA LEU A 759 2.12 -8.37 -12.10
C LEU A 759 2.02 -8.48 -13.62
N LEU A 760 1.86 -7.35 -14.33
CA LEU A 760 1.88 -7.31 -15.79
C LEU A 760 3.20 -7.84 -16.34
N PHE A 761 4.34 -7.36 -15.83
CA PHE A 761 5.66 -7.83 -16.29
C PHE A 761 5.93 -9.28 -15.89
N ILE A 762 5.50 -9.71 -14.70
CA ILE A 762 5.56 -11.13 -14.29
C ILE A 762 4.76 -12.01 -15.26
N GLY A 763 3.53 -11.62 -15.60
CA GLY A 763 2.68 -12.31 -16.55
C GLY A 763 3.28 -12.33 -17.97
N ALA A 764 3.80 -11.19 -18.43
CA ALA A 764 4.47 -11.07 -19.72
C ALA A 764 5.78 -11.85 -19.79
N ALA A 765 6.46 -12.09 -18.66
CA ALA A 765 7.65 -12.92 -18.59
C ALA A 765 7.35 -14.41 -18.39
N TRP A 766 6.10 -14.78 -18.09
CA TRP A 766 5.74 -16.11 -17.62
C TRP A 766 6.15 -17.22 -18.61
N GLY A 767 6.80 -18.26 -18.08
CA GLY A 767 7.27 -19.41 -18.88
C GLY A 767 8.48 -19.14 -19.78
N ALA A 768 9.12 -17.97 -19.71
CA ALA A 768 10.35 -17.67 -20.46
C ALA A 768 11.59 -17.83 -19.57
N ALA A 769 12.42 -18.84 -19.87
CA ALA A 769 13.70 -19.05 -19.20
C ALA A 769 14.65 -17.84 -19.41
N PRO A 770 15.45 -17.44 -18.40
CA PRO A 770 16.52 -16.45 -18.58
C PRO A 770 17.52 -16.92 -19.65
N ARG A 771 17.93 -16.03 -20.56
CA ARG A 771 19.01 -16.36 -21.50
C ARG A 771 20.33 -16.43 -20.73
N VAL A 772 20.89 -17.64 -20.60
CA VAL A 772 22.30 -17.79 -20.21
C VAL A 772 23.12 -17.33 -21.40
N HIS A 773 23.94 -16.29 -21.25
CA HIS A 773 24.93 -15.95 -22.28
C HIS A 773 25.90 -17.13 -22.37
N ALA A 774 25.73 -17.96 -23.41
CA ALA A 774 26.72 -18.95 -23.77
C ALA A 774 27.99 -18.19 -24.11
N SER A 775 29.01 -18.28 -23.26
CA SER A 775 30.37 -17.92 -23.63
C SER A 775 30.68 -18.63 -24.94
N ARG A 776 31.00 -17.87 -26.00
CA ARG A 776 31.44 -18.40 -27.31
C ARG A 776 32.39 -19.57 -27.04
N PRO A 777 32.16 -20.78 -27.59
CA PRO A 777 33.11 -21.86 -27.42
C PRO A 777 34.44 -21.37 -27.99
N ARG A 778 35.45 -21.28 -27.12
CA ARG A 778 36.84 -21.05 -27.53
C ARG A 778 37.12 -22.11 -28.58
N ARG A 779 37.31 -21.70 -29.85
CA ARG A 779 37.79 -22.59 -30.91
C ARG A 779 39.06 -23.23 -30.37
N ARG A 780 39.00 -24.52 -29.99
CA ARG A 780 40.20 -25.32 -29.76
C ARG A 780 40.87 -25.44 -31.12
N HIS A 781 41.91 -24.65 -31.36
CA HIS A 781 42.85 -24.92 -32.44
C HIS A 781 43.49 -26.28 -32.14
N HIS A 782 43.11 -27.31 -32.90
CA HIS A 782 43.88 -28.54 -32.95
C HIS A 782 45.20 -28.23 -33.67
N HIS A 783 46.28 -28.11 -32.91
CA HIS A 783 47.61 -28.34 -33.47
C HIS A 783 47.73 -29.83 -33.78
N ARG A 784 47.87 -30.16 -35.06
CA ARG A 784 48.42 -31.45 -35.50
C ARG A 784 49.93 -31.43 -35.21
N PRO A 785 50.50 -32.46 -34.57
CA PRO A 785 51.94 -32.67 -34.62
C PRO A 785 52.28 -33.33 -35.98
N HIS A 786 53.18 -32.68 -36.73
CA HIS A 786 54.03 -33.37 -37.70
C HIS A 786 55.37 -33.60 -37.02
N GLY A 787 55.88 -34.84 -37.09
CA GLY A 787 57.16 -35.27 -36.51
C GLY A 787 56.99 -36.51 -35.67
#